data_AF-A0A3A4VS49-F1
#
_entry.id   AF-A0A3A4VS49-F1
#
_cell.length_a   1.000
_cell.length_b   1.000
_cell.length_c   1.000
_cell.angle_alpha   90.00
_cell.angle_beta   90.00
_cell.angle_gamma   90.00
#
_symmetry.space_group_name_H-M   'P 1'
#
loop_
_entity.id
_entity.type
_entity.pdbx_description
1 polymer ?
#
loop_
_entity_poly.entity_id
_entity_poly.type
_entity_poly.pdbx_seq_one_letter_code
_entity_poly.pdbx_strand_id
1 'polypeptide(L)'
;MFFHLSKGAIQRMNGLQDLVDEQGILHIHDSQQARLVAQILSRAHQHPQQVKAWQVLAAAELKALFSDTLRKYLEGKEFFTQSNVYQKCIDKFRRPISPFLNESESSVEILTASLFHENPALSFLNPFWHDFPLLDERALQHLLAHPMLPADPSKNLLAILQAPVLAHPHDLLGQLEYIRKRWDLLNKTQSIELAMTMKFIYEEIEEEGKRQHPSTRVLRFKNHHQPGEASHEAAWKKNLVLIAKNANVWLVQLSRKYGRKIEHLDQIPEEELARFAGWGINSLWLIGVWERSPASRKIKELYGKTDTTASAYSIKEYRIAAHLGGEDAVDGLIARSEKYGIKLCVDMVPNHTGIDSDWILEHPEWYISVPNNPVDYFHFNSPDLSPIPQISIKLEEGYYKQTSAAEVFLYEDHRTGKKHYIYHGNDGTSMPWNDTAQLNYLDRQVREQVINTILSIVKKFPLIRFDAAMTLTKQHFQRLWYPLPDSHERCVHTREGSALPAEDFSQHMPREFWREVVDRVALENPDAVLMAEAFWLMEGYFINELGMHRVYNSAFMHLLRDEENENYQQILKNALESDPEILGKFVNFLNNPDERTASDQFGRGDKYFAVCTLLATMPGMPMLGHGQIEGFEERYGMDFLTPLWDEQENVELIRQHEKWFFPLLRMRACFSNASTFCLFEVLDEKERPQPHIYAYLNRHQDRFFLVVVNNSFRSIHAHFQHTVSTAAKPGNLKMRTLAELLPAPPAENALLQCQEVRSGHRWTFQYRELEKTGMVFNLKPYQHLVCELIWKEKQGDNVPISH
;
A
#
# COMPACT_ATOMS: atom_id res chain seq x y z
N MET A 1 -18.60 -10.80 6.63
CA MET A 1 -19.90 -10.31 7.14
C MET A 1 -20.83 -10.05 5.95
N PHE A 2 -22.16 -10.03 6.09
CA PHE A 2 -23.04 -9.85 4.91
C PHE A 2 -24.35 -9.12 5.20
N PHE A 3 -24.93 -8.53 4.15
CA PHE A 3 -26.24 -7.88 4.12
C PHE A 3 -27.15 -8.58 3.10
N HIS A 4 -28.37 -8.93 3.50
CA HIS A 4 -29.40 -9.31 2.54
C HIS A 4 -30.01 -8.06 1.92
N LEU A 5 -30.16 -8.03 0.61
CA LEU A 5 -30.70 -6.90 -0.12
C LEU A 5 -31.94 -7.32 -0.93
N SER A 6 -32.95 -6.44 -0.97
CA SER A 6 -34.11 -6.64 -1.84
C SER A 6 -33.73 -6.41 -3.30
N LYS A 7 -34.48 -7.03 -4.22
CA LYS A 7 -34.36 -6.71 -5.66
C LYS A 7 -34.56 -5.23 -5.95
N GLY A 8 -35.47 -4.57 -5.23
CA GLY A 8 -35.70 -3.13 -5.34
C GLY A 8 -34.49 -2.30 -4.91
N ALA A 9 -33.82 -2.67 -3.81
CA ALA A 9 -32.60 -2.03 -3.37
C ALA A 9 -31.47 -2.19 -4.40
N ILE A 10 -31.26 -3.40 -4.91
CA ILE A 10 -30.25 -3.71 -5.94
C ILE A 10 -30.51 -2.90 -7.22
N GLN A 11 -31.78 -2.77 -7.65
CA GLN A 11 -32.13 -2.02 -8.86
C GLN A 11 -32.03 -0.49 -8.69
N ARG A 12 -32.32 0.05 -7.50
CA ARG A 12 -32.25 1.50 -7.24
C ARG A 12 -30.82 2.02 -7.09
N MET A 13 -29.91 1.17 -6.64
CA MET A 13 -28.52 1.54 -6.36
C MET A 13 -27.58 1.03 -7.47
N ASN A 14 -27.33 1.90 -8.45
CA ASN A 14 -26.43 1.60 -9.57
C ASN A 14 -25.05 1.11 -9.09
N GLY A 15 -24.68 -0.10 -9.52
CA GLY A 15 -23.39 -0.74 -9.20
C GLY A 15 -23.49 -1.80 -8.11
N LEU A 16 -24.62 -1.87 -7.39
CA LEU A 16 -24.81 -2.86 -6.34
C LEU A 16 -25.06 -4.26 -6.91
N GLN A 17 -25.62 -4.35 -8.12
CA GLN A 17 -25.84 -5.60 -8.84
C GLN A 17 -24.53 -6.38 -9.12
N ASP A 18 -23.40 -5.68 -9.16
CA ASP A 18 -22.08 -6.28 -9.43
C ASP A 18 -21.38 -6.75 -8.14
N LEU A 19 -21.95 -6.45 -6.96
CA LEU A 19 -21.39 -6.77 -5.64
C LEU A 19 -22.21 -7.80 -4.85
N VAL A 20 -23.37 -8.18 -5.36
CA VAL A 20 -24.27 -9.17 -4.72
C VAL A 20 -24.17 -10.51 -5.42
N ASP A 21 -24.32 -11.59 -4.66
CA ASP A 21 -24.46 -12.92 -5.24
C ASP A 21 -25.86 -13.14 -5.87
N GLU A 22 -26.07 -14.30 -6.49
CA GLU A 22 -27.33 -14.65 -7.15
C GLU A 22 -28.55 -14.67 -6.19
N GLN A 23 -28.31 -14.73 -4.89
CA GLN A 23 -29.34 -14.73 -3.84
C GLN A 23 -29.62 -13.31 -3.30
N GLY A 24 -28.91 -12.30 -3.81
CA GLY A 24 -29.03 -10.90 -3.37
C GLY A 24 -28.28 -10.62 -2.07
N ILE A 25 -27.25 -11.41 -1.75
CA ILE A 25 -26.43 -11.22 -0.54
C ILE A 25 -25.20 -10.39 -0.92
N LEU A 26 -25.04 -9.25 -0.25
CA LEU A 26 -23.84 -8.43 -0.29
C LEU A 26 -22.87 -8.90 0.80
N HIS A 27 -21.74 -9.45 0.40
CA HIS A 27 -20.70 -9.83 1.34
C HIS A 27 -19.67 -8.69 1.49
N ILE A 28 -19.26 -8.46 2.74
CA ILE A 28 -18.18 -7.55 3.14
C ILE A 28 -17.09 -8.41 3.79
N HIS A 29 -16.05 -8.68 3.02
CA HIS A 29 -14.90 -9.49 3.42
C HIS A 29 -13.65 -8.66 3.67
N ASP A 30 -13.52 -7.50 3.01
CA ASP A 30 -12.31 -6.68 3.04
C ASP A 30 -12.63 -5.18 2.96
N SER A 31 -11.58 -4.36 3.15
CA SER A 31 -11.66 -2.91 3.04
C SER A 31 -12.09 -2.43 1.66
N GLN A 32 -11.74 -3.15 0.60
CA GLN A 32 -12.07 -2.74 -0.76
C GLN A 32 -13.58 -2.86 -1.02
N GLN A 33 -14.20 -3.98 -0.67
CA GLN A 33 -15.65 -4.16 -0.76
C GLN A 33 -16.37 -3.11 0.08
N ALA A 34 -15.90 -2.86 1.30
CA ALA A 34 -16.46 -1.82 2.15
C ALA A 34 -16.37 -0.42 1.52
N ARG A 35 -15.26 -0.07 0.87
CA ARG A 35 -15.09 1.19 0.12
C ARG A 35 -16.06 1.29 -1.05
N LEU A 36 -16.19 0.23 -1.86
CA LEU A 36 -17.13 0.22 -3.00
C LEU A 36 -18.58 0.43 -2.54
N VAL A 37 -18.97 -0.25 -1.47
CA VAL A 37 -20.29 -0.09 -0.86
C VAL A 37 -20.49 1.31 -0.29
N ALA A 38 -19.49 1.87 0.39
CA ALA A 38 -19.53 3.24 0.90
C ALA A 38 -19.68 4.27 -0.23
N GLN A 39 -19.03 4.07 -1.38
CA GLN A 39 -19.18 4.93 -2.56
C GLN A 39 -20.59 4.84 -3.17
N ILE A 40 -21.17 3.63 -3.27
CA ILE A 40 -22.53 3.43 -3.75
C ILE A 40 -23.54 4.13 -2.81
N LEU A 41 -23.39 3.92 -1.50
CA LEU A 41 -24.26 4.52 -0.47
C LEU A 41 -24.16 6.05 -0.45
N SER A 42 -22.95 6.59 -0.60
CA SER A 42 -22.70 8.04 -0.68
C SER A 42 -23.37 8.71 -1.89
N ARG A 43 -23.62 7.98 -2.98
CA ARG A 43 -24.34 8.50 -4.15
C ARG A 43 -25.85 8.34 -4.02
N ALA A 44 -26.29 7.23 -3.42
CA ALA A 44 -27.70 6.95 -3.20
C ALA A 44 -28.32 7.96 -2.22
N HIS A 45 -27.55 8.40 -1.24
CA HIS A 45 -27.90 9.52 -0.38
C HIS A 45 -27.40 10.80 -1.06
N GLN A 46 -28.28 11.77 -1.32
CA GLN A 46 -27.85 13.14 -1.60
C GLN A 46 -27.32 13.82 -0.31
N HIS A 47 -26.52 13.10 0.48
CA HIS A 47 -26.03 13.53 1.78
C HIS A 47 -24.87 14.52 1.61
N PRO A 48 -24.80 15.57 2.45
CA PRO A 48 -23.67 16.50 2.46
C PRO A 48 -22.36 15.89 3.01
N GLN A 49 -22.41 14.69 3.62
CA GLN A 49 -21.25 13.97 4.13
C GLN A 49 -21.13 12.60 3.47
N GLN A 50 -19.93 12.31 2.94
CA GLN A 50 -19.58 11.06 2.26
C GLN A 50 -19.50 9.91 3.27
N VAL A 51 -20.22 8.80 3.00
CA VAL A 51 -20.12 7.55 3.77
C VAL A 51 -18.71 6.99 3.62
N LYS A 52 -18.15 6.55 4.74
CA LYS A 52 -16.78 6.06 4.86
C LYS A 52 -16.73 4.54 4.93
N ALA A 53 -15.61 3.95 4.50
CA ALA A 53 -15.46 2.50 4.42
C ALA A 53 -15.46 1.85 5.80
N TRP A 54 -14.80 2.50 6.77
CA TRP A 54 -14.80 2.04 8.16
C TRP A 54 -16.22 1.99 8.76
N GLN A 55 -17.13 2.87 8.33
CA GLN A 55 -18.53 2.85 8.79
C GLN A 55 -19.26 1.60 8.27
N VAL A 56 -19.00 1.20 7.03
CA VAL A 56 -19.57 -0.03 6.44
C VAL A 56 -19.01 -1.27 7.15
N LEU A 57 -17.70 -1.32 7.42
CA LEU A 57 -17.07 -2.41 8.17
C LEU A 57 -17.65 -2.54 9.59
N ALA A 58 -17.71 -1.42 10.32
CA ALA A 58 -18.24 -1.39 11.68
C ALA A 58 -19.74 -1.77 11.71
N ALA A 59 -20.52 -1.37 10.71
CA ALA A 59 -21.93 -1.74 10.62
C ALA A 59 -22.12 -3.22 10.29
N ALA A 60 -21.26 -3.78 9.44
CA ALA A 60 -21.27 -5.20 9.11
C ALA A 60 -20.93 -6.05 10.35
N GLU A 61 -19.97 -5.60 11.17
CA GLU A 61 -19.56 -6.28 12.40
C GLU A 61 -20.69 -6.22 13.44
N LEU A 62 -21.27 -5.03 13.63
CA LEU A 62 -22.43 -4.85 14.49
C LEU A 62 -23.60 -5.74 14.06
N LYS A 63 -23.82 -5.89 12.74
CA LYS A 63 -24.87 -6.75 12.19
C LYS A 63 -24.61 -8.21 12.54
N ALA A 64 -23.36 -8.66 12.40
CA ALA A 64 -22.97 -10.03 12.73
C ALA A 64 -23.23 -10.33 14.21
N LEU A 65 -22.80 -9.45 15.12
CA LEU A 65 -23.00 -9.59 16.56
C LEU A 65 -24.49 -9.61 16.96
N PHE A 66 -25.30 -8.71 16.38
CA PHE A 66 -26.74 -8.65 16.66
C PHE A 66 -27.45 -9.90 16.13
N SER A 67 -27.11 -10.32 14.91
CA SER A 67 -27.73 -11.48 14.27
C SER A 67 -27.39 -12.79 14.98
N ASP A 68 -26.15 -12.96 15.46
CA ASP A 68 -25.74 -14.11 16.27
C ASP A 68 -26.49 -14.15 17.62
N THR A 69 -26.60 -12.99 18.28
CA THR A 69 -27.33 -12.86 19.55
C THR A 69 -28.83 -13.18 19.37
N LEU A 70 -29.45 -12.66 18.32
CA LEU A 70 -30.84 -12.94 17.99
C LEU A 70 -31.05 -14.42 17.63
N ARG A 71 -30.12 -15.04 16.87
CA ARG A 71 -30.19 -16.46 16.52
C ARG A 71 -30.21 -17.34 17.77
N LYS A 72 -29.26 -17.13 18.69
CA LYS A 72 -29.20 -17.82 20.00
C LYS A 72 -30.48 -17.64 20.83
N TYR A 73 -31.11 -16.47 20.74
CA TYR A 73 -32.35 -16.21 21.47
C TYR A 73 -33.58 -16.88 20.85
N LEU A 74 -33.63 -16.99 19.52
CA LEU A 74 -34.74 -17.60 18.78
C LEU A 74 -34.66 -19.14 18.77
N GLU A 75 -33.47 -19.72 18.98
CA GLU A 75 -33.27 -21.16 19.09
C GLU A 75 -34.16 -21.77 20.18
N GLY A 76 -35.05 -22.69 19.77
CA GLY A 76 -35.94 -23.43 20.68
C GLY A 76 -37.18 -22.69 21.17
N LYS A 77 -37.48 -21.47 20.67
CA LYS A 77 -38.68 -20.70 21.06
C LYS A 77 -39.79 -20.76 19.99
N GLU A 78 -40.84 -21.54 20.26
CA GLU A 78 -42.03 -21.63 19.38
C GLU A 78 -42.95 -20.40 19.42
N PHE A 79 -42.71 -19.45 20.34
CA PHE A 79 -43.60 -18.32 20.66
C PHE A 79 -43.88 -17.38 19.48
N PHE A 80 -42.99 -17.32 18.49
CA PHE A 80 -43.08 -16.39 17.35
C PHE A 80 -44.15 -16.76 16.32
N THR A 81 -44.54 -18.04 16.25
CA THR A 81 -45.53 -18.55 15.27
C THR A 81 -46.98 -18.16 15.60
N GLN A 82 -47.24 -17.59 16.78
CA GLN A 82 -48.59 -17.27 17.25
C GLN A 82 -49.02 -15.81 16.97
N SER A 83 -48.10 -14.93 16.55
CA SER A 83 -48.42 -13.53 16.23
C SER A 83 -48.79 -13.36 14.76
N ASN A 84 -50.09 -13.19 14.48
CA ASN A 84 -50.61 -12.94 13.12
C ASN A 84 -49.99 -11.71 12.43
N VAL A 85 -49.50 -10.72 13.18
CA VAL A 85 -48.83 -9.54 12.63
C VAL A 85 -47.39 -9.88 12.21
N TYR A 86 -46.68 -10.65 13.04
CA TYR A 86 -45.32 -11.09 12.76
C TYR A 86 -45.26 -12.06 11.58
N GLN A 87 -46.18 -13.01 11.51
CA GLN A 87 -46.27 -13.95 10.39
C GLN A 87 -46.50 -13.22 9.06
N LYS A 88 -47.33 -12.18 9.05
CA LYS A 88 -47.54 -11.32 7.87
C LYS A 88 -46.27 -10.56 7.46
N CYS A 89 -45.44 -10.14 8.41
CA CYS A 89 -44.15 -9.51 8.10
C CYS A 89 -43.16 -10.53 7.52
N ILE A 90 -43.09 -11.74 8.07
CA ILE A 90 -42.29 -12.84 7.51
C ILE A 90 -42.75 -13.18 6.09
N ASP A 91 -44.05 -13.32 5.85
CA ASP A 91 -44.60 -13.60 4.52
C ASP A 91 -44.29 -12.49 3.51
N LYS A 92 -44.37 -11.23 3.95
CA LYS A 92 -43.99 -10.05 3.16
C LYS A 92 -42.49 -9.94 2.91
N PHE A 93 -41.65 -10.53 3.75
CA PHE A 93 -40.20 -10.58 3.57
C PHE A 93 -39.78 -11.73 2.64
N ARG A 94 -40.30 -12.94 2.86
CA ARG A 94 -39.93 -14.13 2.09
C ARG A 94 -40.40 -14.09 0.63
N ARG A 95 -41.58 -13.51 0.35
CA ARG A 95 -42.13 -13.49 -1.02
C ARG A 95 -41.36 -12.60 -2.02
N PRO A 96 -40.91 -11.38 -1.68
CA PRO A 96 -40.22 -10.50 -2.62
C PRO A 96 -38.71 -10.31 -2.37
N ILE A 97 -38.19 -10.58 -1.16
CA ILE A 97 -36.84 -10.16 -0.76
C ILE A 97 -35.87 -11.34 -0.71
N SER A 98 -36.16 -12.39 0.04
CA SER A 98 -35.30 -13.58 0.06
C SER A 98 -36.13 -14.87 0.26
N PRO A 99 -36.55 -15.53 -0.84
CA PRO A 99 -37.37 -16.74 -0.76
C PRO A 99 -36.59 -17.96 -0.25
N PHE A 100 -35.26 -17.88 -0.23
CA PHE A 100 -34.35 -18.95 0.16
C PHE A 100 -34.18 -19.07 1.67
N LEU A 101 -34.43 -18.00 2.42
CA LEU A 101 -34.30 -18.02 3.88
C LEU A 101 -35.42 -18.84 4.52
N ASN A 102 -35.05 -19.61 5.53
CA ASN A 102 -36.03 -20.24 6.40
C ASN A 102 -36.71 -19.19 7.30
N GLU A 103 -37.74 -19.61 8.03
CA GLU A 103 -38.53 -18.71 8.87
C GLU A 103 -37.72 -18.10 10.02
N SER A 104 -36.80 -18.86 10.61
CA SER A 104 -35.92 -18.39 11.68
C SER A 104 -34.91 -17.36 11.16
N GLU A 105 -34.31 -17.58 10.00
CA GLU A 105 -33.37 -16.64 9.40
C GLU A 105 -34.05 -15.36 8.92
N SER A 106 -35.25 -15.49 8.36
CA SER A 106 -36.10 -14.34 8.00
C SER A 106 -36.44 -13.50 9.23
N SER A 107 -36.71 -14.17 10.37
CA SER A 107 -36.98 -13.54 11.65
C SER A 107 -35.79 -12.72 12.15
N VAL A 108 -34.58 -13.29 12.10
CA VAL A 108 -33.33 -12.61 12.47
C VAL A 108 -33.11 -11.37 11.60
N GLU A 109 -33.25 -11.48 10.27
CA GLU A 109 -33.01 -10.35 9.37
C GLU A 109 -34.02 -9.21 9.56
N ILE A 110 -35.31 -9.50 9.72
CA ILE A 110 -36.34 -8.46 9.97
C ILE A 110 -36.06 -7.75 11.30
N LEU A 111 -35.74 -8.49 12.36
CA LEU A 111 -35.44 -7.93 13.67
C LEU A 111 -34.17 -7.08 13.64
N THR A 112 -33.09 -7.58 13.05
CA THR A 112 -31.84 -6.83 12.89
C THR A 112 -32.06 -5.57 12.05
N ALA A 113 -32.74 -5.66 10.92
CA ALA A 113 -33.03 -4.49 10.06
C ALA A 113 -33.87 -3.44 10.79
N SER A 114 -34.86 -3.85 11.58
CA SER A 114 -35.71 -2.95 12.37
C SER A 114 -34.91 -2.23 13.46
N LEU A 115 -34.05 -2.96 14.19
CA LEU A 115 -33.13 -2.37 15.18
C LEU A 115 -32.12 -1.41 14.53
N PHE A 116 -31.66 -1.75 13.33
CA PHE A 116 -30.68 -0.94 12.59
C PHE A 116 -31.31 0.35 12.05
N HIS A 117 -32.58 0.30 11.63
CA HIS A 117 -33.32 1.48 11.19
C HIS A 117 -33.49 2.52 12.31
N GLU A 118 -33.68 2.06 13.55
CA GLU A 118 -33.79 2.93 14.73
C GLU A 118 -32.44 3.48 15.24
N ASN A 119 -31.30 2.98 14.72
CA ASN A 119 -29.97 3.41 15.16
C ASN A 119 -29.49 4.63 14.35
N PRO A 120 -29.36 5.83 14.96
CA PRO A 120 -29.00 7.04 14.23
C PRO A 120 -27.62 6.95 13.56
N ALA A 121 -26.68 6.22 14.18
CA ALA A 121 -25.34 5.99 13.63
C ALA A 121 -25.33 5.16 12.34
N LEU A 122 -26.42 4.44 12.04
CA LEU A 122 -26.58 3.58 10.86
C LEU A 122 -27.54 4.14 9.81
N SER A 123 -27.98 5.39 9.96
CA SER A 123 -28.91 6.05 9.02
C SER A 123 -28.45 6.01 7.56
N PHE A 124 -27.14 5.97 7.31
CA PHE A 124 -26.55 5.81 5.98
C PHE A 124 -26.81 4.44 5.31
N LEU A 125 -27.39 3.46 6.01
CA LEU A 125 -27.81 2.17 5.45
C LEU A 125 -29.30 2.12 5.10
N ASN A 126 -30.08 3.18 5.36
CA ASN A 126 -31.53 3.20 5.11
C ASN A 126 -31.96 2.72 3.70
N PRO A 127 -31.23 3.01 2.60
CA PRO A 127 -31.56 2.49 1.27
C PRO A 127 -31.55 0.97 1.14
N PHE A 128 -30.78 0.26 1.99
CA PHE A 128 -30.76 -1.21 2.01
C PHE A 128 -32.09 -1.77 2.54
N TRP A 129 -32.67 -1.08 3.53
CA TRP A 129 -33.84 -1.54 4.28
C TRP A 129 -35.16 -0.96 3.78
N HIS A 130 -35.14 -0.10 2.76
CA HIS A 130 -36.33 0.62 2.29
C HIS A 130 -37.51 -0.28 1.91
N ASP A 131 -37.23 -1.47 1.35
CA ASP A 131 -38.29 -2.41 0.97
C ASP A 131 -38.61 -3.45 2.07
N PHE A 132 -37.92 -3.41 3.22
CA PHE A 132 -38.10 -4.39 4.28
C PHE A 132 -39.40 -4.11 5.05
N PRO A 133 -40.13 -5.15 5.50
CA PRO A 133 -41.27 -4.99 6.40
C PRO A 133 -40.76 -4.74 7.84
N LEU A 134 -40.26 -3.53 8.08
CA LEU A 134 -39.70 -3.12 9.37
C LEU A 134 -40.78 -3.10 10.47
N LEU A 135 -40.38 -3.49 11.67
CA LEU A 135 -41.22 -3.53 12.87
C LEU A 135 -41.07 -2.21 13.64
N ASP A 136 -42.18 -1.70 14.16
CA ASP A 136 -42.16 -0.52 15.04
C ASP A 136 -41.63 -0.89 16.44
N GLU A 137 -41.33 0.15 17.24
CA GLU A 137 -40.80 -0.02 18.59
C GLU A 137 -41.71 -0.87 19.49
N ARG A 138 -43.03 -0.75 19.33
CA ARG A 138 -44.02 -1.50 20.13
C ARG A 138 -43.96 -3.00 19.80
N ALA A 139 -43.85 -3.33 18.52
CA ALA A 139 -43.70 -4.71 18.07
C ALA A 139 -42.36 -5.30 18.54
N LEU A 140 -41.26 -4.55 18.46
CA LEU A 140 -39.96 -4.97 18.98
C LEU A 140 -40.00 -5.22 20.50
N GLN A 141 -40.59 -4.30 21.27
CA GLN A 141 -40.79 -4.48 22.72
C GLN A 141 -41.59 -5.75 23.02
N HIS A 142 -42.68 -6.00 22.31
CA HIS A 142 -43.50 -7.19 22.52
C HIS A 142 -42.73 -8.50 22.24
N LEU A 143 -41.93 -8.53 21.16
CA LEU A 143 -41.22 -9.73 20.70
C LEU A 143 -39.94 -10.04 21.51
N LEU A 144 -39.26 -9.00 21.99
CA LEU A 144 -37.95 -9.10 22.63
C LEU A 144 -38.00 -8.82 24.15
N ALA A 145 -39.19 -8.71 24.73
CA ALA A 145 -39.40 -8.49 26.17
C ALA A 145 -39.02 -9.68 27.06
N HIS A 146 -38.81 -10.88 26.52
CA HIS A 146 -38.48 -12.05 27.34
C HIS A 146 -37.00 -12.00 27.78
N PRO A 147 -36.69 -12.24 29.06
CA PRO A 147 -35.30 -12.26 29.54
C PRO A 147 -34.47 -13.34 28.84
N MET A 148 -33.22 -12.99 28.50
CA MET A 148 -32.23 -13.85 27.83
C MET A 148 -31.32 -14.60 28.82
N LEU A 149 -31.07 -14.00 29.99
CA LEU A 149 -30.13 -14.50 31.00
C LEU A 149 -30.85 -14.59 32.36
N PRO A 150 -30.66 -15.68 33.13
CA PRO A 150 -31.29 -15.84 34.44
C PRO A 150 -30.74 -14.89 35.53
N ALA A 151 -29.67 -14.15 35.26
CA ALA A 151 -28.96 -13.35 36.27
C ALA A 151 -29.51 -11.93 36.51
N ASP A 152 -30.30 -11.36 35.59
CA ASP A 152 -30.90 -10.02 35.76
C ASP A 152 -32.27 -9.91 35.05
N PRO A 153 -33.40 -10.09 35.77
CA PRO A 153 -34.74 -9.99 35.21
C PRO A 153 -35.11 -8.59 34.67
N SER A 154 -34.31 -7.55 34.97
CA SER A 154 -34.57 -6.17 34.55
C SER A 154 -34.04 -5.83 33.14
N LYS A 155 -33.29 -6.76 32.50
CA LYS A 155 -32.69 -6.58 31.18
C LYS A 155 -33.24 -7.59 30.18
N ASN A 156 -34.33 -7.23 29.51
CA ASN A 156 -34.82 -7.99 28.36
C ASN A 156 -33.84 -7.86 27.17
N LEU A 157 -33.97 -8.74 26.17
CA LEU A 157 -33.05 -8.76 25.03
C LEU A 157 -33.03 -7.43 24.25
N LEU A 158 -34.19 -6.77 24.13
CA LEU A 158 -34.27 -5.46 23.50
C LEU A 158 -33.38 -4.43 24.21
N ALA A 159 -33.42 -4.39 25.55
CA ALA A 159 -32.60 -3.50 26.34
C ALA A 159 -31.10 -3.78 26.16
N ILE A 160 -30.70 -5.05 26.01
CA ILE A 160 -29.29 -5.42 25.75
C ILE A 160 -28.83 -4.93 24.37
N LEU A 161 -29.66 -5.11 23.35
CA LEU A 161 -29.36 -4.69 21.97
C LEU A 161 -29.43 -3.16 21.80
N GLN A 162 -30.29 -2.46 22.56
CA GLN A 162 -30.39 -1.00 22.54
C GLN A 162 -29.35 -0.30 23.42
N ALA A 163 -28.79 -0.96 24.44
CA ALA A 163 -27.85 -0.35 25.38
C ALA A 163 -26.62 0.31 24.71
N PRO A 164 -25.95 -0.31 23.71
CA PRO A 164 -24.87 0.34 22.98
C PRO A 164 -25.36 1.60 22.25
N VAL A 165 -26.52 1.52 21.59
CA VAL A 165 -27.12 2.63 20.83
C VAL A 165 -27.48 3.80 21.77
N LEU A 166 -28.05 3.51 22.94
CA LEU A 166 -28.39 4.54 23.93
C LEU A 166 -27.15 5.20 24.54
N ALA A 167 -26.07 4.43 24.77
CA ALA A 167 -24.82 4.95 25.30
C ALA A 167 -24.05 5.81 24.27
N HIS A 168 -24.11 5.41 23.00
CA HIS A 168 -23.37 6.06 21.90
C HIS A 168 -24.26 6.23 20.64
N PRO A 169 -25.27 7.14 20.65
CA PRO A 169 -26.30 7.19 19.59
C PRO A 169 -25.80 7.54 18.19
N HIS A 170 -24.71 8.29 18.09
CA HIS A 170 -24.12 8.75 16.83
C HIS A 170 -22.69 8.25 16.63
N ASP A 171 -22.21 7.34 17.47
CA ASP A 171 -20.82 6.86 17.45
C ASP A 171 -20.80 5.33 17.37
N LEU A 172 -20.63 4.83 16.14
CA LEU A 172 -20.63 3.40 15.84
C LEU A 172 -19.45 2.64 16.47
N LEU A 173 -18.29 3.30 16.64
CA LEU A 173 -17.14 2.71 17.31
C LEU A 173 -17.37 2.64 18.82
N GLY A 174 -17.97 3.70 19.38
CA GLY A 174 -18.43 3.70 20.77
C GLY A 174 -19.41 2.57 21.05
N GLN A 175 -20.33 2.26 20.12
CA GLN A 175 -21.24 1.12 20.23
C GLN A 175 -20.48 -0.23 20.25
N LEU A 176 -19.53 -0.45 19.34
CA LEU A 176 -18.70 -1.68 19.32
C LEU A 176 -17.82 -1.81 20.57
N GLU A 177 -17.21 -0.71 21.02
CA GLU A 177 -16.38 -0.68 22.22
C GLU A 177 -17.20 -0.92 23.50
N TYR A 178 -18.45 -0.44 23.54
CA TYR A 178 -19.40 -0.77 24.60
C TYR A 178 -19.66 -2.27 24.64
N ILE A 179 -19.96 -2.89 23.49
CA ILE A 179 -20.19 -4.33 23.37
C ILE A 179 -18.95 -5.10 23.85
N ARG A 180 -17.77 -4.77 23.33
CA ARG A 180 -16.50 -5.43 23.69
C ARG A 180 -16.22 -5.40 25.20
N LYS A 181 -16.59 -4.33 25.89
CA LYS A 181 -16.34 -4.14 27.33
C LYS A 181 -17.44 -4.67 28.25
N ARG A 182 -18.69 -4.70 27.79
CA ARG A 182 -19.87 -4.88 28.67
C ARG A 182 -20.80 -6.03 28.28
N TRP A 183 -20.64 -6.64 27.12
CA TRP A 183 -21.43 -7.82 26.75
C TRP A 183 -20.78 -9.10 27.28
N ASP A 184 -21.38 -9.67 28.33
CA ASP A 184 -21.04 -11.00 28.83
C ASP A 184 -21.49 -12.15 27.91
N LEU A 185 -22.19 -11.82 26.81
CA LEU A 185 -22.71 -12.77 25.81
C LEU A 185 -21.65 -13.21 24.78
N LEU A 186 -20.50 -12.51 24.72
CA LEU A 186 -19.42 -12.83 23.80
C LEU A 186 -18.61 -14.00 24.34
N ASN A 187 -18.43 -15.04 23.52
CA ASN A 187 -17.47 -16.09 23.86
C ASN A 187 -16.02 -15.61 23.61
N LYS A 188 -15.03 -16.39 24.08
CA LYS A 188 -13.60 -16.04 23.97
C LYS A 188 -13.16 -15.79 22.52
N THR A 189 -13.63 -16.59 21.58
CA THR A 189 -13.31 -16.46 20.15
C THR A 189 -13.89 -15.17 19.59
N GLN A 190 -15.17 -14.89 19.84
CA GLN A 190 -15.86 -13.67 19.42
C GLN A 190 -15.23 -12.40 20.01
N SER A 191 -14.73 -12.47 21.25
CA SER A 191 -14.01 -11.36 21.88
C SER A 191 -12.68 -11.06 21.18
N ILE A 192 -11.95 -12.10 20.78
CA ILE A 192 -10.69 -11.96 20.03
C ILE A 192 -10.97 -11.46 18.61
N GLU A 193 -11.95 -12.03 17.91
CA GLU A 193 -12.38 -11.60 16.58
C GLU A 193 -12.80 -10.12 16.58
N LEU A 194 -13.66 -9.71 17.52
CA LEU A 194 -14.06 -8.31 17.65
C LEU A 194 -12.86 -7.38 17.91
N ALA A 195 -11.91 -7.78 18.75
CA ALA A 195 -10.71 -6.98 19.00
C ALA A 195 -9.83 -6.83 17.74
N MET A 196 -9.69 -7.90 16.95
CA MET A 196 -8.96 -7.86 15.67
C MET A 196 -9.68 -7.00 14.64
N THR A 197 -11.00 -7.17 14.49
CA THR A 197 -11.82 -6.37 13.57
C THR A 197 -11.81 -4.89 13.97
N MET A 198 -11.86 -4.56 15.25
CA MET A 198 -11.75 -3.17 15.71
C MET A 198 -10.39 -2.57 15.42
N LYS A 199 -9.29 -3.31 15.62
CA LYS A 199 -7.95 -2.87 15.22
C LYS A 199 -7.91 -2.53 13.73
N PHE A 200 -8.47 -3.42 12.90
CA PHE A 200 -8.58 -3.21 11.45
C PHE A 200 -9.40 -1.96 11.08
N ILE A 201 -10.53 -1.74 11.76
CA ILE A 201 -11.36 -0.54 11.58
C ILE A 201 -10.59 0.73 11.96
N TYR A 202 -9.85 0.72 13.07
CA TYR A 202 -9.00 1.85 13.47
C TYR A 202 -7.90 2.15 12.45
N GLU A 203 -7.26 1.11 11.91
CA GLU A 203 -6.31 1.28 10.82
C GLU A 203 -6.99 1.93 9.60
N GLU A 204 -8.25 1.57 9.26
CA GLU A 204 -8.98 2.19 8.13
C GLU A 204 -9.34 3.65 8.39
N ILE A 205 -9.62 4.00 9.64
CA ILE A 205 -9.81 5.40 10.04
C ILE A 205 -8.51 6.19 9.88
N GLU A 206 -7.38 5.62 10.30
CA GLU A 206 -6.07 6.26 10.13
C GLU A 206 -5.74 6.47 8.64
N GLU A 207 -5.95 5.43 7.81
CA GLU A 207 -5.76 5.52 6.36
C GLU A 207 -6.69 6.56 5.72
N GLU A 208 -7.96 6.62 6.12
CA GLU A 208 -8.85 7.68 5.67
C GLU A 208 -8.43 9.07 6.15
N GLY A 209 -7.86 9.18 7.35
CA GLY A 209 -7.27 10.43 7.86
C GLY A 209 -6.11 10.90 6.99
N LYS A 210 -5.22 9.98 6.58
CA LYS A 210 -4.16 10.26 5.59
C LYS A 210 -4.73 10.73 4.25
N ARG A 211 -5.88 10.20 3.81
CA ARG A 211 -6.59 10.63 2.59
C ARG A 211 -7.26 12.01 2.70
N GLN A 212 -7.79 12.38 3.87
CA GLN A 212 -8.50 13.66 4.09
C GLN A 212 -7.57 14.89 4.16
N HIS A 213 -6.29 14.64 4.37
CA HIS A 213 -5.23 15.57 4.03
C HIS A 213 -4.55 15.09 2.75
N PRO A 214 -5.23 15.09 1.58
CA PRO A 214 -4.51 14.82 0.37
C PRO A 214 -3.38 15.83 0.35
N SER A 215 -2.18 15.38 0.02
CA SER A 215 -1.24 16.25 -0.64
C SER A 215 -1.95 16.66 -1.94
N THR A 216 -2.77 17.73 -1.87
CA THR A 216 -3.66 18.28 -2.90
C THR A 216 -2.87 18.81 -4.10
N ARG A 217 -1.60 18.46 -4.20
CA ARG A 217 -0.73 18.79 -5.31
C ARG A 217 -0.52 17.48 -6.05
N VAL A 218 -1.32 17.27 -7.10
CA VAL A 218 -0.93 16.38 -8.19
C VAL A 218 0.53 16.66 -8.52
N LEU A 219 1.37 15.62 -8.59
CA LEU A 219 2.79 15.76 -8.87
C LEU A 219 3.00 16.64 -10.11
N ARG A 220 3.81 17.68 -9.96
CA ARG A 220 4.22 18.57 -11.05
C ARG A 220 5.71 18.46 -11.24
N PHE A 221 6.13 18.34 -12.49
CA PHE A 221 7.52 18.29 -12.87
C PHE A 221 7.92 19.65 -13.45
N LYS A 222 9.08 20.17 -13.02
CA LYS A 222 9.64 21.39 -13.61
C LYS A 222 10.31 21.04 -14.94
N ASN A 223 10.12 21.90 -15.95
CA ASN A 223 10.83 21.80 -17.22
C ASN A 223 12.30 22.22 -17.06
N HIS A 224 13.13 21.32 -16.55
CA HIS A 224 14.57 21.51 -16.47
C HIS A 224 15.27 20.32 -17.11
N HIS A 225 15.56 20.43 -18.40
CA HIS A 225 16.63 19.67 -19.04
C HIS A 225 17.48 20.63 -19.87
N GLN A 226 18.74 20.82 -19.44
CA GLN A 226 19.82 20.77 -20.42
C GLN A 226 19.96 19.29 -20.77
N PRO A 227 19.89 18.91 -22.06
CA PRO A 227 20.09 17.53 -22.46
C PRO A 227 21.53 17.14 -22.11
N GLY A 228 21.71 16.49 -20.96
CA GLY A 228 22.85 15.60 -20.79
C GLY A 228 22.75 14.56 -21.89
N GLU A 229 23.87 14.22 -22.52
CA GLU A 229 23.94 13.15 -23.52
C GLU A 229 23.13 11.96 -23.00
N ALA A 230 22.21 11.44 -23.82
CA ALA A 230 21.39 10.29 -23.47
C ALA A 230 22.31 9.13 -23.08
N SER A 231 22.61 9.00 -21.78
CA SER A 231 23.43 7.91 -21.29
C SER A 231 22.62 6.66 -21.59
N HIS A 232 23.16 5.78 -22.42
CA HIS A 232 22.51 4.52 -22.75
C HIS A 232 22.44 3.66 -21.48
N GLU A 233 21.39 3.85 -20.69
CA GLU A 233 21.12 3.04 -19.50
C GLU A 233 20.98 1.57 -19.95
N ALA A 234 21.76 0.69 -19.31
CA ALA A 234 21.80 -0.72 -19.66
C ALA A 234 20.39 -1.35 -19.61
N ALA A 235 20.08 -2.20 -20.60
CA ALA A 235 18.74 -2.75 -20.78
C ALA A 235 18.21 -3.48 -19.53
N TRP A 236 19.09 -4.14 -18.77
CA TRP A 236 18.70 -4.83 -17.54
C TRP A 236 18.16 -3.89 -16.46
N LYS A 237 18.67 -2.64 -16.35
CA LYS A 237 18.20 -1.65 -15.38
C LYS A 237 16.77 -1.21 -15.67
N LYS A 238 16.43 -1.05 -16.96
CA LYS A 238 15.05 -0.73 -17.41
C LYS A 238 14.09 -1.89 -17.17
N ASN A 239 14.59 -3.12 -17.29
CA ASN A 239 13.79 -4.34 -17.24
C ASN A 239 13.69 -4.97 -15.84
N LEU A 240 14.02 -4.22 -14.78
CA LEU A 240 13.94 -4.72 -13.41
C LEU A 240 12.51 -5.09 -13.00
N VAL A 241 12.37 -6.19 -12.27
CA VAL A 241 11.17 -6.66 -11.59
C VAL A 241 11.58 -7.14 -10.21
N LEU A 242 11.26 -6.33 -9.20
CA LEU A 242 11.73 -6.49 -7.83
C LEU A 242 10.70 -7.22 -6.98
N ILE A 243 11.12 -8.19 -6.19
CA ILE A 243 10.31 -8.74 -5.09
C ILE A 243 10.98 -8.42 -3.74
N ALA A 244 10.19 -7.91 -2.80
CA ALA A 244 10.62 -7.62 -1.44
C ALA A 244 10.31 -8.80 -0.50
N LYS A 245 11.29 -9.21 0.32
CA LYS A 245 11.11 -10.23 1.35
C LYS A 245 11.79 -9.78 2.65
N ASN A 246 11.03 -9.73 3.75
CA ASN A 246 11.62 -9.77 5.09
C ASN A 246 12.42 -11.08 5.23
N ALA A 247 13.75 -10.96 5.35
CA ALA A 247 14.65 -12.11 5.25
C ALA A 247 14.36 -13.16 6.32
N ASN A 248 14.26 -12.76 7.59
CA ASN A 248 14.07 -13.68 8.71
C ASN A 248 12.74 -14.43 8.61
N VAL A 249 11.65 -13.68 8.39
CA VAL A 249 10.31 -14.25 8.23
C VAL A 249 10.27 -15.22 7.04
N TRP A 250 10.88 -14.82 5.92
CA TRP A 250 10.89 -15.63 4.71
C TRP A 250 11.67 -16.93 4.87
N LEU A 251 12.81 -16.94 5.57
CA LEU A 251 13.57 -18.17 5.85
C LEU A 251 12.74 -19.17 6.69
N VAL A 252 11.94 -18.67 7.63
CA VAL A 252 11.01 -19.51 8.42
C VAL A 252 9.89 -20.07 7.53
N GLN A 253 9.30 -19.25 6.67
CA GLN A 253 8.28 -19.70 5.71
C GLN A 253 8.85 -20.73 4.71
N LEU A 254 10.06 -20.50 4.20
CA LEU A 254 10.76 -21.48 3.35
C LEU A 254 11.03 -22.77 4.11
N SER A 255 11.40 -22.69 5.39
CA SER A 255 11.61 -23.89 6.20
C SER A 255 10.35 -24.75 6.29
N ARG A 256 9.19 -24.10 6.50
CA ARG A 256 7.88 -24.77 6.51
C ARG A 256 7.55 -25.36 5.14
N LYS A 257 7.69 -24.57 4.08
CA LYS A 257 7.39 -24.94 2.69
C LYS A 257 8.21 -26.14 2.20
N TYR A 258 9.51 -26.19 2.51
CA TYR A 258 10.43 -27.22 2.03
C TYR A 258 10.66 -28.35 3.03
N GLY A 259 10.01 -28.32 4.20
CA GLY A 259 10.12 -29.37 5.21
C GLY A 259 11.54 -29.57 5.77
N ARG A 260 12.40 -28.56 5.71
CA ARG A 260 13.77 -28.59 6.22
C ARG A 260 14.14 -27.27 6.89
N LYS A 261 15.04 -27.29 7.86
CA LYS A 261 15.49 -26.06 8.54
C LYS A 261 16.33 -25.19 7.59
N ILE A 262 15.95 -23.92 7.44
CA ILE A 262 16.63 -22.91 6.63
C ILE A 262 16.82 -21.68 7.53
N GLU A 263 18.05 -21.42 7.93
CA GLU A 263 18.43 -20.35 8.87
C GLU A 263 19.32 -19.29 8.24
N HIS A 264 20.12 -19.67 7.24
CA HIS A 264 21.08 -18.78 6.60
C HIS A 264 20.69 -18.45 5.15
N LEU A 265 21.21 -17.33 4.64
CA LEU A 265 20.94 -16.86 3.27
C LEU A 265 21.42 -17.86 2.20
N ASP A 266 22.54 -18.54 2.44
CA ASP A 266 23.07 -19.60 1.58
C ASP A 266 22.27 -20.91 1.67
N GLN A 267 21.20 -20.99 2.48
CA GLN A 267 20.32 -22.16 2.53
C GLN A 267 19.02 -21.97 1.75
N ILE A 268 18.78 -20.76 1.22
CA ILE A 268 17.66 -20.50 0.31
C ILE A 268 17.71 -21.49 -0.86
N PRO A 269 16.65 -22.29 -1.11
CA PRO A 269 16.67 -23.34 -2.12
C PRO A 269 16.84 -22.80 -3.55
N GLU A 270 17.60 -23.49 -4.39
CA GLU A 270 17.74 -23.12 -5.80
C GLU A 270 16.41 -23.21 -6.54
N GLU A 271 15.51 -24.14 -6.16
CA GLU A 271 14.18 -24.27 -6.76
C GLU A 271 13.31 -23.03 -6.51
N GLU A 272 13.50 -22.33 -5.38
CA GLU A 272 12.78 -21.09 -5.08
C GLU A 272 13.28 -19.93 -5.96
N LEU A 273 14.59 -19.83 -6.17
CA LEU A 273 15.18 -18.85 -7.07
C LEU A 273 14.76 -19.12 -8.52
N ALA A 274 14.74 -20.38 -8.94
CA ALA A 274 14.23 -20.79 -10.25
C ALA A 274 12.74 -20.45 -10.42
N ARG A 275 11.93 -20.62 -9.37
CA ARG A 275 10.51 -20.24 -9.36
C ARG A 275 10.33 -18.73 -9.55
N PHE A 276 11.10 -17.89 -8.84
CA PHE A 276 11.07 -16.43 -9.03
C PHE A 276 11.46 -16.04 -10.48
N ALA A 277 12.55 -16.59 -11.01
CA ALA A 277 12.97 -16.33 -12.38
C ALA A 277 11.91 -16.78 -13.41
N GLY A 278 11.27 -17.94 -13.18
CA GLY A 278 10.17 -18.45 -14.01
C GLY A 278 8.93 -17.55 -14.01
N TRP A 279 8.71 -16.79 -12.94
CA TRP A 279 7.67 -15.76 -12.85
C TRP A 279 8.03 -14.44 -13.54
N GLY A 280 9.27 -14.28 -14.01
CA GLY A 280 9.78 -13.05 -14.60
C GLY A 280 10.36 -12.07 -13.59
N ILE A 281 10.60 -12.51 -12.34
CA ILE A 281 11.26 -11.72 -11.30
C ILE A 281 12.78 -11.84 -11.51
N ASN A 282 13.48 -10.70 -11.51
CA ASN A 282 14.93 -10.66 -11.75
C ASN A 282 15.68 -9.82 -10.70
N SER A 283 14.99 -9.40 -9.64
CA SER A 283 15.64 -8.82 -8.47
C SER A 283 14.94 -9.18 -7.17
N LEU A 284 15.72 -9.33 -6.11
CA LEU A 284 15.28 -9.76 -4.78
C LEU A 284 15.79 -8.77 -3.74
N TRP A 285 14.88 -8.01 -3.12
CA TRP A 285 15.18 -7.16 -1.98
C TRP A 285 15.01 -7.93 -0.68
N LEU A 286 16.11 -8.08 0.07
CA LEU A 286 16.12 -8.70 1.39
C LEU A 286 16.15 -7.63 2.47
N ILE A 287 15.06 -7.54 3.23
CA ILE A 287 14.92 -6.56 4.30
C ILE A 287 15.52 -7.10 5.59
N GLY A 288 16.29 -6.25 6.27
CA GLY A 288 16.81 -6.51 7.61
C GLY A 288 17.90 -7.57 7.67
N VAL A 289 18.82 -7.54 6.70
CA VAL A 289 19.99 -8.42 6.59
C VAL A 289 21.21 -7.95 7.40
N TRP A 290 21.25 -6.67 7.76
CA TRP A 290 22.36 -6.07 8.50
C TRP A 290 22.34 -6.44 9.99
N GLU A 291 23.51 -6.36 10.63
CA GLU A 291 23.66 -6.50 12.08
C GLU A 291 22.89 -5.38 12.81
N ARG A 292 21.98 -5.79 13.69
CA ARG A 292 21.02 -4.89 14.36
C ARG A 292 21.49 -4.54 15.77
N SER A 293 21.07 -3.38 16.25
CA SER A 293 21.31 -2.89 17.60
C SER A 293 20.75 -3.82 18.70
N PRO A 294 21.60 -4.39 19.58
CA PRO A 294 21.13 -5.05 20.79
C PRO A 294 20.30 -4.14 21.70
N ALA A 295 20.66 -2.86 21.80
CA ALA A 295 19.90 -1.87 22.56
C ALA A 295 18.46 -1.70 22.04
N SER A 296 18.24 -1.71 20.72
CA SER A 296 16.89 -1.67 20.12
C SER A 296 16.00 -2.82 20.62
N ARG A 297 16.53 -4.05 20.67
CA ARG A 297 15.80 -5.18 21.27
C ARG A 297 15.50 -4.92 22.74
N LYS A 298 16.50 -4.44 23.49
CA LYS A 298 16.35 -4.22 24.94
C LYS A 298 15.28 -3.17 25.26
N ILE A 299 15.20 -2.11 24.46
CA ILE A 299 14.17 -1.08 24.58
C ILE A 299 12.77 -1.66 24.48
N LYS A 300 12.54 -2.57 23.52
CA LYS A 300 11.24 -3.22 23.32
C LYS A 300 10.88 -4.17 24.46
N GLU A 301 11.86 -4.91 24.98
CA GLU A 301 11.66 -5.72 26.20
C GLU A 301 11.21 -4.87 27.38
N LEU A 302 11.78 -3.66 27.53
CA LEU A 302 11.40 -2.72 28.59
C LEU A 302 9.97 -2.17 28.42
N TYR A 303 9.40 -2.23 27.21
CA TYR A 303 7.98 -1.95 26.94
C TYR A 303 7.05 -3.14 27.16
N GLY A 304 7.57 -4.28 27.63
CA GLY A 304 6.81 -5.52 27.75
C GLY A 304 6.56 -6.24 26.42
N LYS A 305 7.24 -5.84 25.34
CA LYS A 305 7.22 -6.56 24.06
C LYS A 305 8.39 -7.55 24.03
N THR A 306 8.17 -8.76 24.55
CA THR A 306 9.19 -9.82 24.60
C THR A 306 9.29 -10.63 23.30
N ASP A 307 8.25 -10.58 22.47
CA ASP A 307 8.13 -11.40 21.26
C ASP A 307 8.66 -10.67 20.00
N THR A 308 9.25 -9.49 20.17
CA THR A 308 9.80 -8.67 19.08
C THR A 308 11.32 -8.55 19.16
N THR A 309 11.98 -8.40 18.01
CA THR A 309 13.43 -8.23 17.94
C THR A 309 13.83 -6.76 17.73
N ALA A 310 15.14 -6.50 17.65
CA ALA A 310 15.68 -5.21 17.23
C ALA A 310 15.11 -4.80 15.85
N SER A 311 14.79 -3.51 15.71
CA SER A 311 14.38 -2.95 14.42
C SER A 311 15.43 -3.21 13.35
N ALA A 312 15.01 -3.61 12.15
CA ALA A 312 15.88 -3.77 10.99
C ALA A 312 16.60 -2.48 10.58
N TYR A 313 16.09 -1.30 10.99
CA TYR A 313 16.68 0.00 10.67
C TYR A 313 17.44 0.64 11.84
N SER A 314 17.45 0.00 13.02
CA SER A 314 18.40 0.34 14.09
C SER A 314 19.69 -0.45 13.85
N ILE A 315 20.51 0.07 12.92
CA ILE A 315 21.72 -0.60 12.42
C ILE A 315 22.87 -0.44 13.42
N LYS A 316 23.44 -1.56 13.86
CA LYS A 316 24.69 -1.56 14.62
C LYS A 316 25.89 -1.36 13.67
N GLU A 317 25.91 -2.13 12.59
CA GLU A 317 26.98 -2.15 11.60
C GLU A 317 26.44 -2.62 10.23
N TYR A 318 26.95 -2.07 9.14
CA TYR A 318 26.67 -2.52 7.76
C TYR A 318 27.45 -3.79 7.39
N ARG A 319 27.27 -4.82 8.22
CA ARG A 319 27.76 -6.20 8.02
C ARG A 319 26.56 -7.13 8.00
N ILE A 320 26.60 -8.19 7.18
CA ILE A 320 25.53 -9.19 7.21
C ILE A 320 25.46 -9.85 8.59
N ALA A 321 24.25 -9.93 9.14
CA ALA A 321 24.02 -10.43 10.48
C ALA A 321 24.53 -11.86 10.65
N ALA A 322 25.21 -12.13 11.77
CA ALA A 322 25.85 -13.43 11.98
C ALA A 322 24.84 -14.59 11.99
N HIS A 323 23.62 -14.37 12.49
CA HIS A 323 22.56 -15.38 12.52
C HIS A 323 21.97 -15.70 11.13
N LEU A 324 22.25 -14.87 10.12
CA LEU A 324 21.91 -15.11 8.72
C LEU A 324 23.06 -15.81 7.94
N GLY A 325 24.15 -16.16 8.64
CA GLY A 325 25.33 -16.81 8.10
C GLY A 325 26.46 -15.86 7.69
N GLY A 326 26.32 -14.55 7.91
CA GLY A 326 27.37 -13.56 7.66
C GLY A 326 27.75 -13.38 6.17
N GLU A 327 28.96 -12.88 5.93
CA GLU A 327 29.42 -12.50 4.59
C GLU A 327 29.52 -13.69 3.62
N ASP A 328 29.97 -14.86 4.11
CA ASP A 328 30.07 -16.09 3.30
C ASP A 328 28.69 -16.54 2.79
N ALA A 329 27.66 -16.42 3.64
CA ALA A 329 26.32 -16.86 3.27
C ALA A 329 25.69 -15.97 2.19
N VAL A 330 25.92 -14.65 2.26
CA VAL A 330 25.41 -13.75 1.21
C VAL A 330 26.18 -13.93 -0.10
N ASP A 331 27.49 -14.22 -0.07
CA ASP A 331 28.28 -14.49 -1.28
C ASP A 331 27.79 -15.76 -1.98
N GLY A 332 27.50 -16.80 -1.19
CA GLY A 332 26.86 -18.03 -1.68
C GLY A 332 25.48 -17.79 -2.28
N LEU A 333 24.67 -16.89 -1.70
CA LEU A 333 23.38 -16.51 -2.26
C LEU A 333 23.54 -15.74 -3.57
N ILE A 334 24.43 -14.73 -3.64
CA ILE A 334 24.72 -13.94 -4.85
C ILE A 334 25.08 -14.88 -6.00
N ALA A 335 26.07 -15.77 -5.79
CA ALA A 335 26.54 -16.69 -6.82
C ALA A 335 25.43 -17.61 -7.36
N ARG A 336 24.46 -18.00 -6.53
CA ARG A 336 23.31 -18.81 -6.99
C ARG A 336 22.23 -17.98 -7.66
N SER A 337 21.90 -16.81 -7.13
CA SER A 337 20.94 -15.88 -7.73
C SER A 337 21.37 -15.45 -9.13
N GLU A 338 22.68 -15.25 -9.36
CA GLU A 338 23.22 -14.92 -10.68
C GLU A 338 22.96 -15.98 -11.74
N LYS A 339 22.97 -17.28 -11.39
CA LYS A 339 22.62 -18.38 -12.32
C LYS A 339 21.21 -18.24 -12.90
N TYR A 340 20.32 -17.59 -12.16
CA TYR A 340 18.92 -17.36 -12.52
C TYR A 340 18.67 -15.92 -12.99
N GLY A 341 19.71 -15.10 -13.14
CA GLY A 341 19.59 -13.69 -13.54
C GLY A 341 18.98 -12.80 -12.47
N ILE A 342 18.97 -13.22 -11.19
CA ILE A 342 18.40 -12.47 -10.07
C ILE A 342 19.49 -11.61 -9.43
N LYS A 343 19.24 -10.30 -9.31
CA LYS A 343 20.12 -9.35 -8.60
C LYS A 343 19.61 -9.08 -7.19
N LEU A 344 20.50 -9.12 -6.21
CA LEU A 344 20.14 -8.79 -4.84
C LEU A 344 20.05 -7.27 -4.64
N CYS A 345 19.07 -6.87 -3.84
CA CYS A 345 18.85 -5.51 -3.37
C CYS A 345 18.84 -5.53 -1.83
N VAL A 346 19.42 -4.49 -1.22
CA VAL A 346 19.49 -4.31 0.23
C VAL A 346 19.11 -2.89 0.62
N ASP A 347 18.68 -2.74 1.86
CA ASP A 347 18.44 -1.43 2.47
C ASP A 347 19.74 -0.70 2.78
N MET A 348 19.68 0.63 2.76
CA MET A 348 20.66 1.53 3.33
C MET A 348 19.93 2.62 4.10
N VAL A 349 20.28 2.80 5.37
CA VAL A 349 19.66 3.76 6.30
C VAL A 349 20.69 4.87 6.60
N PRO A 350 20.77 5.91 5.78
CA PRO A 350 21.83 6.91 5.89
C PRO A 350 21.57 7.94 7.00
N ASN A 351 20.32 8.11 7.44
CA ASN A 351 19.96 9.23 8.33
C ASN A 351 20.47 9.05 9.77
N HIS A 352 20.52 7.82 10.26
CA HIS A 352 20.83 7.49 11.64
C HIS A 352 21.48 6.11 11.75
N THR A 353 22.01 5.81 12.93
CA THR A 353 22.43 4.45 13.31
C THR A 353 21.65 3.99 14.54
N GLY A 354 21.81 2.75 14.99
CA GLY A 354 21.39 2.35 16.34
C GLY A 354 22.13 3.16 17.42
N ILE A 355 21.52 3.28 18.60
CA ILE A 355 22.11 4.05 19.73
C ILE A 355 23.36 3.40 20.34
N ASP A 356 23.65 2.15 20.00
CA ASP A 356 24.82 1.37 20.39
C ASP A 356 25.63 0.88 19.17
N SER A 357 25.53 1.61 18.05
CA SER A 357 26.36 1.38 16.87
C SER A 357 27.83 1.61 17.17
N ASP A 358 28.70 1.01 16.36
CA ASP A 358 30.14 1.21 16.58
C ASP A 358 30.54 2.67 16.31
N TRP A 359 29.81 3.37 15.42
CA TRP A 359 30.02 4.79 15.12
C TRP A 359 29.79 5.70 16.32
N ILE A 360 28.74 5.51 17.13
CA ILE A 360 28.51 6.38 18.30
C ILE A 360 29.46 6.07 19.45
N LEU A 361 29.88 4.81 19.59
CA LEU A 361 30.83 4.41 20.63
C LEU A 361 32.24 4.94 20.35
N GLU A 362 32.62 5.05 19.07
CA GLU A 362 33.93 5.54 18.63
C GLU A 362 33.95 7.04 18.33
N HIS A 363 32.88 7.56 17.76
CA HIS A 363 32.74 8.93 17.24
C HIS A 363 31.43 9.60 17.69
N PRO A 364 31.22 9.82 19.01
CA PRO A 364 30.01 10.49 19.50
C PRO A 364 29.84 11.92 18.94
N GLU A 365 30.92 12.57 18.48
CA GLU A 365 30.89 13.88 17.83
C GLU A 365 30.21 13.90 16.46
N TRP A 366 30.02 12.74 15.81
CA TRP A 366 29.31 12.64 14.52
C TRP A 366 27.81 12.82 14.63
N TYR A 367 27.27 12.88 15.85
CA TYR A 367 25.83 12.91 16.10
C TYR A 367 25.36 14.29 16.55
N ILE A 368 24.11 14.62 16.21
CA ILE A 368 23.50 15.87 16.70
C ILE A 368 23.32 15.73 18.21
N SER A 369 23.93 16.63 18.98
CA SER A 369 23.88 16.59 20.44
C SER A 369 23.90 17.99 21.05
N VAL A 370 23.45 18.06 22.30
CA VAL A 370 23.60 19.23 23.17
C VAL A 370 24.30 18.83 24.48
N PRO A 371 25.08 19.74 25.09
CA PRO A 371 25.88 19.41 26.28
C PRO A 371 25.04 19.30 27.57
N ASN A 372 23.85 19.90 27.58
CA ASN A 372 22.95 19.93 28.73
C ASN A 372 21.58 19.38 28.34
N ASN A 373 20.82 18.89 29.32
CA ASN A 373 19.47 18.40 29.11
C ASN A 373 18.63 19.53 28.48
N PRO A 374 18.04 19.34 27.28
CA PRO A 374 17.29 20.40 26.62
C PRO A 374 15.96 20.71 27.32
N VAL A 375 15.48 19.82 28.19
CA VAL A 375 14.18 19.95 28.86
C VAL A 375 14.30 19.51 30.32
N ASP A 376 14.03 20.41 31.25
CA ASP A 376 14.25 20.20 32.69
C ASP A 376 13.54 18.97 33.28
N TYR A 377 12.39 18.59 32.72
CA TYR A 377 11.60 17.44 33.19
C TYR A 377 11.93 16.11 32.49
N PHE A 378 12.90 16.07 31.57
CA PHE A 378 13.40 14.79 31.06
C PHE A 378 14.27 14.09 32.11
N HIS A 379 13.95 12.82 32.39
CA HIS A 379 14.62 12.02 33.40
C HIS A 379 15.22 10.74 32.80
N PHE A 380 16.54 10.65 32.73
CA PHE A 380 17.27 9.56 32.06
C PHE A 380 17.61 8.42 33.03
N ASN A 381 16.59 7.73 33.52
CA ASN A 381 16.70 6.72 34.58
C ASN A 381 16.56 5.27 34.09
N SER A 382 16.68 5.04 32.79
CA SER A 382 16.62 3.68 32.26
C SER A 382 17.75 2.79 32.77
N PRO A 383 17.59 1.45 32.67
CA PRO A 383 18.74 0.56 32.60
C PRO A 383 19.72 1.05 31.54
N ASP A 384 21.02 0.83 31.80
CA ASP A 384 22.06 1.18 30.84
C ASP A 384 21.96 0.27 29.61
N LEU A 385 21.91 0.89 28.44
CA LEU A 385 21.80 0.23 27.15
C LEU A 385 23.16 0.11 26.46
N SER A 386 24.22 0.66 27.05
CA SER A 386 25.56 0.57 26.48
C SER A 386 26.11 -0.86 26.52
N PRO A 387 26.76 -1.33 25.44
CA PRO A 387 27.41 -2.63 25.42
C PRO A 387 28.78 -2.62 26.14
N ILE A 388 29.32 -1.43 26.49
CA ILE A 388 30.64 -1.29 27.13
C ILE A 388 30.58 -0.46 28.41
N PRO A 389 31.35 -0.81 29.46
CA PRO A 389 31.24 -0.16 30.76
C PRO A 389 31.82 1.28 30.81
N GLN A 390 32.60 1.69 29.81
CA GLN A 390 33.18 3.05 29.76
C GLN A 390 32.17 4.11 29.30
N ILE A 391 31.04 3.69 28.73
CA ILE A 391 30.00 4.55 28.20
C ILE A 391 28.69 4.16 28.88
N SER A 392 27.87 5.14 29.26
CA SER A 392 26.47 4.91 29.62
C SER A 392 25.54 5.47 28.55
N ILE A 393 24.55 4.68 28.14
CA ILE A 393 23.47 5.09 27.24
C ILE A 393 22.15 4.90 27.98
N LYS A 394 21.42 5.98 28.22
CA LYS A 394 20.16 5.95 28.98
C LYS A 394 19.05 6.72 28.27
N LEU A 395 17.87 6.09 28.15
CA LEU A 395 16.68 6.75 27.64
C LEU A 395 15.92 7.50 28.73
N GLU A 396 15.09 8.42 28.27
CA GLU A 396 14.12 9.15 29.10
C GLU A 396 13.03 8.21 29.65
N GLU A 397 12.57 8.48 30.87
CA GLU A 397 11.62 7.63 31.62
C GLU A 397 10.26 7.48 30.93
N GLY A 398 9.75 8.55 30.33
CA GLY A 398 8.46 8.59 29.68
C GLY A 398 8.32 7.65 28.48
N TYR A 399 9.43 7.26 27.85
CA TYR A 399 9.43 6.20 26.85
C TYR A 399 8.91 4.87 27.44
N TYR A 400 9.34 4.50 28.64
CA TYR A 400 8.94 3.26 29.31
C TYR A 400 7.51 3.31 29.84
N LYS A 401 7.11 4.49 30.33
CA LYS A 401 5.76 4.73 30.84
C LYS A 401 4.74 4.98 29.72
N GLN A 402 5.19 5.12 28.48
CA GLN A 402 4.40 5.55 27.32
C GLN A 402 3.65 6.87 27.60
N THR A 403 4.27 7.77 28.37
CA THR A 403 3.71 9.07 28.77
C THR A 403 4.31 10.25 28.00
N SER A 404 5.52 10.08 27.45
CA SER A 404 6.21 11.06 26.61
C SER A 404 7.21 10.37 25.67
N ALA A 405 7.70 11.11 24.69
CA ALA A 405 8.74 10.65 23.77
C ALA A 405 9.78 11.77 23.62
N ALA A 406 10.78 11.76 24.51
CA ALA A 406 11.85 12.75 24.49
C ALA A 406 12.68 12.63 23.22
N GLU A 407 13.12 13.75 22.64
CA GLU A 407 13.84 13.72 21.36
C GLU A 407 15.31 13.36 21.51
N VAL A 408 15.80 13.19 22.74
CA VAL A 408 17.20 12.88 23.07
C VAL A 408 17.31 11.69 24.03
N PHE A 409 18.50 11.07 24.04
CA PHE A 409 18.96 10.15 25.07
C PHE A 409 20.27 10.65 25.69
N LEU A 410 20.56 10.19 26.91
CA LEU A 410 21.81 10.52 27.59
C LEU A 410 22.92 9.57 27.13
N TYR A 411 24.03 10.16 26.72
CA TYR A 411 25.31 9.50 26.51
C TYR A 411 26.33 10.09 27.50
N GLU A 412 26.96 9.25 28.30
CA GLU A 412 27.97 9.66 29.28
C GLU A 412 29.26 8.87 29.08
N ASP A 413 30.38 9.56 28.84
CA ASP A 413 31.70 8.94 28.76
C ASP A 413 32.37 9.00 30.14
N HIS A 414 32.45 7.86 30.83
CA HIS A 414 33.03 7.73 32.16
C HIS A 414 34.53 8.00 32.22
N ARG A 415 35.23 7.97 31.07
CA ARG A 415 36.66 8.30 31.01
C ARG A 415 36.91 9.79 31.14
N THR A 416 35.97 10.61 30.67
CA THR A 416 36.09 12.08 30.65
C THR A 416 35.11 12.78 31.58
N GLY A 417 34.07 12.09 32.05
CA GLY A 417 32.95 12.67 32.79
C GLY A 417 32.02 13.54 31.95
N LYS A 418 32.20 13.58 30.62
CA LYS A 418 31.37 14.39 29.73
C LYS A 418 30.03 13.72 29.48
N LYS A 419 28.98 14.53 29.51
CA LYS A 419 27.62 14.15 29.18
C LYS A 419 27.21 14.84 27.88
N HIS A 420 26.57 14.06 27.02
CA HIS A 420 25.98 14.51 25.77
C HIS A 420 24.53 14.03 25.75
N TYR A 421 23.62 14.90 25.34
CA TYR A 421 22.23 14.53 25.08
C TYR A 421 22.09 14.45 23.57
N ILE A 422 22.12 13.22 23.06
CA ILE A 422 22.19 12.91 21.63
C ILE A 422 20.77 12.73 21.11
N TYR A 423 20.47 13.32 19.97
CA TYR A 423 19.14 13.27 19.38
C TYR A 423 18.85 11.91 18.75
N HIS A 424 17.61 11.44 18.95
CA HIS A 424 17.06 10.31 18.23
C HIS A 424 16.84 10.65 16.75
N GLY A 425 16.90 9.65 15.88
CA GLY A 425 16.49 9.81 14.49
C GLY A 425 15.03 10.28 14.41
N ASN A 426 14.76 11.20 13.48
CA ASN A 426 13.44 11.81 13.33
C ASN A 426 13.21 12.25 11.88
N ASP A 427 11.96 12.22 11.43
CA ASP A 427 11.50 12.66 10.11
C ASP A 427 10.62 13.94 10.18
N GLY A 428 10.35 14.45 11.38
CA GLY A 428 9.45 15.57 11.64
C GLY A 428 8.02 15.19 11.99
N THR A 429 7.73 13.89 12.17
CA THR A 429 6.46 13.40 12.73
C THR A 429 6.41 13.62 14.26
N SER A 430 5.37 13.11 14.93
CA SER A 430 5.15 13.38 16.37
C SER A 430 6.07 12.61 17.31
N MET A 431 6.69 11.51 16.88
CA MET A 431 7.45 10.61 17.76
C MET A 431 8.84 10.31 17.18
N PRO A 432 9.94 10.59 17.90
CA PRO A 432 11.29 10.19 17.50
C PRO A 432 11.45 8.66 17.50
N TRP A 433 12.37 8.15 16.68
CA TRP A 433 12.79 6.74 16.69
C TRP A 433 13.78 6.50 17.83
N ASN A 434 13.23 6.18 19.00
CA ASN A 434 13.89 6.01 20.30
C ASN A 434 15.06 5.02 20.38
N ASP A 435 15.23 4.16 19.40
CA ASP A 435 16.31 3.18 19.31
C ASP A 435 17.39 3.57 18.29
N THR A 436 17.37 4.82 17.82
CA THR A 436 18.31 5.35 16.83
C THR A 436 19.00 6.63 17.30
N ALA A 437 20.14 6.96 16.70
CA ALA A 437 20.92 8.17 16.95
C ALA A 437 21.13 8.94 15.65
N GLN A 438 20.77 10.23 15.64
CA GLN A 438 20.76 11.08 14.45
C GLN A 438 22.16 11.58 14.09
N LEU A 439 22.59 11.32 12.85
CA LEU A 439 23.86 11.81 12.32
C LEU A 439 23.80 13.31 12.00
N ASN A 440 24.92 13.99 12.21
CA ASN A 440 25.08 15.42 11.93
C ASN A 440 25.64 15.66 10.52
N TYR A 441 24.76 15.93 9.57
CA TYR A 441 25.13 16.20 8.19
C TYR A 441 25.72 17.58 7.94
N LEU A 442 25.88 18.46 8.94
CA LEU A 442 26.72 19.66 8.79
C LEU A 442 28.21 19.29 8.77
N ASP A 443 28.59 18.18 9.41
CA ASP A 443 29.96 17.67 9.40
C ASP A 443 30.27 17.00 8.05
N ARG A 444 31.32 17.50 7.39
CA ARG A 444 31.80 16.94 6.12
C ARG A 444 32.34 15.53 6.28
N GLN A 445 32.99 15.21 7.40
CA GLN A 445 33.54 13.88 7.66
C GLN A 445 32.42 12.84 7.75
N VAL A 446 31.31 13.18 8.42
CA VAL A 446 30.12 12.32 8.51
C VAL A 446 29.57 12.04 7.11
N ARG A 447 29.37 13.08 6.29
CA ARG A 447 28.88 12.91 4.91
C ARG A 447 29.80 12.00 4.08
N GLU A 448 31.11 12.20 4.17
CA GLU A 448 32.09 11.37 3.45
C GLU A 448 32.06 9.91 3.93
N GLN A 449 31.94 9.68 5.23
CA GLN A 449 31.88 8.32 5.78
C GLN A 449 30.61 7.57 5.35
N VAL A 450 29.46 8.26 5.34
CA VAL A 450 28.22 7.67 4.81
C VAL A 450 28.35 7.39 3.31
N ILE A 451 28.91 8.30 2.51
CA ILE A 451 29.16 8.06 1.06
C ILE A 451 30.07 6.84 0.87
N ASN A 452 31.16 6.72 1.63
CA ASN A 452 32.07 5.58 1.52
C ASN A 452 31.40 4.25 1.90
N THR A 453 30.48 4.29 2.87
CA THR A 453 29.65 3.12 3.23
C THR A 453 28.68 2.75 2.11
N ILE A 454 28.05 3.73 1.46
CA ILE A 454 27.21 3.47 0.28
C ILE A 454 28.06 2.84 -0.84
N LEU A 455 29.24 3.39 -1.12
CA LEU A 455 30.16 2.90 -2.14
C LEU A 455 30.69 1.49 -1.83
N SER A 456 30.86 1.11 -0.56
CA SER A 456 31.23 -0.26 -0.20
C SER A 456 30.07 -1.23 -0.43
N ILE A 457 28.84 -0.84 -0.10
CA ILE A 457 27.63 -1.66 -0.32
C ILE A 457 27.39 -1.86 -1.82
N VAL A 458 27.43 -0.80 -2.63
CA VAL A 458 27.11 -0.90 -4.07
C VAL A 458 28.13 -1.70 -4.89
N LYS A 459 29.36 -1.89 -4.37
CA LYS A 459 30.33 -2.83 -4.96
C LYS A 459 29.86 -4.28 -4.88
N LYS A 460 29.10 -4.63 -3.84
CA LYS A 460 28.59 -5.99 -3.60
C LYS A 460 27.15 -6.16 -4.08
N PHE A 461 26.32 -5.13 -3.91
CA PHE A 461 24.90 -5.15 -4.26
C PHE A 461 24.61 -4.13 -5.36
N PRO A 462 24.31 -4.56 -6.60
CA PRO A 462 24.06 -3.63 -7.71
C PRO A 462 22.75 -2.85 -7.56
N LEU A 463 21.89 -3.24 -6.62
CA LEU A 463 20.64 -2.56 -6.30
C LEU A 463 20.67 -2.16 -4.83
N ILE A 464 20.34 -0.90 -4.53
CA ILE A 464 20.28 -0.41 -3.15
C ILE A 464 19.03 0.47 -2.98
N ARG A 465 18.31 0.24 -1.87
CA ARG A 465 17.14 1.02 -1.47
C ARG A 465 17.54 1.94 -0.31
N PHE A 466 17.34 3.24 -0.48
CA PHE A 466 17.57 4.23 0.58
C PHE A 466 16.30 4.47 1.36
N ASP A 467 16.36 4.22 2.66
CA ASP A 467 15.29 4.48 3.63
C ASP A 467 15.12 5.98 3.87
N ALA A 468 13.86 6.43 3.94
CA ALA A 468 13.46 7.79 4.30
C ALA A 468 14.35 8.87 3.64
N ALA A 469 14.64 8.72 2.35
CA ALA A 469 15.68 9.49 1.67
C ALA A 469 15.40 11.01 1.71
N MET A 470 14.13 11.40 1.78
CA MET A 470 13.68 12.78 1.85
C MET A 470 14.24 13.55 3.06
N THR A 471 14.51 12.88 4.18
CA THR A 471 15.00 13.51 5.42
C THR A 471 16.40 14.13 5.26
N LEU A 472 17.18 13.63 4.30
CA LEU A 472 18.55 14.09 4.02
C LEU A 472 18.66 15.06 2.85
N THR A 473 17.54 15.51 2.29
CA THR A 473 17.59 16.66 1.37
C THR A 473 18.00 17.90 2.14
N LYS A 474 18.84 18.76 1.56
CA LYS A 474 19.39 19.93 2.24
C LYS A 474 18.32 20.78 2.92
N GLN A 475 17.22 21.03 2.21
CA GLN A 475 16.08 21.80 2.71
C GLN A 475 15.40 21.13 3.91
N HIS A 476 15.14 19.82 3.85
CA HIS A 476 14.46 19.12 4.95
C HIS A 476 15.37 18.98 6.16
N PHE A 477 16.64 18.66 5.94
CA PHE A 477 17.62 18.56 7.01
C PHE A 477 17.77 19.90 7.74
N GLN A 478 17.84 21.02 6.99
CA GLN A 478 17.84 22.36 7.56
C GLN A 478 16.56 22.62 8.35
N ARG A 479 15.38 22.48 7.72
CA ARG A 479 14.09 22.72 8.38
C ARG A 479 13.96 21.95 9.70
N LEU A 480 14.36 20.68 9.72
CA LEU A 480 14.14 19.79 10.84
C LEU A 480 15.13 20.04 11.99
N TRP A 481 16.42 20.19 11.68
CA TRP A 481 17.49 20.20 12.68
C TRP A 481 18.08 21.58 12.95
N TYR A 482 18.03 22.49 11.98
CA TYR A 482 18.64 23.82 12.04
C TYR A 482 17.69 24.84 11.38
N PRO A 483 16.50 25.06 11.97
CA PRO A 483 15.43 25.84 11.34
C PRO A 483 15.90 27.26 10.98
N LEU A 484 15.23 27.89 10.02
CA LEU A 484 15.54 29.29 9.72
C LEU A 484 15.18 30.19 10.93
N PRO A 485 15.91 31.29 11.15
CA PRO A 485 15.51 32.30 12.14
C PRO A 485 14.07 32.75 11.89
N ASP A 486 13.27 32.82 12.96
CA ASP A 486 11.85 33.22 12.93
C ASP A 486 10.92 32.33 12.09
N SER A 487 11.35 31.10 11.74
CA SER A 487 10.49 30.14 11.03
C SER A 487 9.35 29.64 11.91
N HIS A 488 8.15 29.52 11.32
CA HIS A 488 7.00 28.84 11.91
C HIS A 488 6.82 27.42 11.36
N GLU A 489 7.76 26.94 10.54
CA GLU A 489 7.73 25.57 10.06
C GLU A 489 8.02 24.60 11.20
N ARG A 490 7.30 23.47 11.23
CA ARG A 490 7.51 22.43 12.23
C ARG A 490 8.94 21.89 12.14
N CYS A 491 9.66 21.90 13.24
CA CYS A 491 10.98 21.26 13.40
C CYS A 491 10.96 20.31 14.60
N VAL A 492 12.11 19.74 14.97
CA VAL A 492 12.22 19.05 16.27
C VAL A 492 12.05 20.10 17.36
N HIS A 493 11.08 19.91 18.26
CA HIS A 493 10.65 20.95 19.21
C HIS A 493 11.82 21.48 20.06
N THR A 494 12.68 20.60 20.58
CA THR A 494 13.88 21.01 21.33
C THR A 494 15.02 21.59 20.47
N ARG A 495 14.83 21.76 19.16
CA ARG A 495 15.78 22.34 18.21
C ARG A 495 15.39 23.73 17.71
N GLU A 496 14.26 24.29 18.11
CA GLU A 496 13.84 25.66 17.74
C GLU A 496 14.93 26.71 18.03
N GLY A 497 15.64 26.57 19.17
CA GLY A 497 16.75 27.44 19.56
C GLY A 497 18.06 27.23 18.78
N SER A 498 18.12 26.24 17.89
CA SER A 498 19.29 25.94 17.05
C SER A 498 19.20 26.54 15.64
N ALA A 499 18.46 27.64 15.52
CA ALA A 499 18.20 28.28 14.24
C ALA A 499 19.50 28.72 13.55
N LEU A 500 19.58 28.50 12.24
CA LEU A 500 20.75 28.83 11.43
C LEU A 500 20.34 29.52 10.12
N PRO A 501 20.90 30.70 9.79
CA PRO A 501 20.66 31.35 8.50
C PRO A 501 21.00 30.43 7.32
N ALA A 502 20.30 30.60 6.20
CA ALA A 502 20.47 29.78 5.01
C ALA A 502 21.89 29.85 4.42
N GLU A 503 22.52 31.03 4.50
CA GLU A 503 23.90 31.24 4.06
C GLU A 503 24.88 30.44 4.91
N ASP A 504 24.75 30.48 6.23
CA ASP A 504 25.64 29.79 7.16
C ASP A 504 25.46 28.27 7.10
N PHE A 505 24.21 27.80 6.99
CA PHE A 505 23.92 26.40 6.73
C PHE A 505 24.55 25.94 5.41
N SER A 506 24.45 26.75 4.36
CA SER A 506 25.01 26.44 3.05
C SER A 506 26.54 26.45 3.02
N GLN A 507 27.21 27.14 3.93
CA GLN A 507 28.67 27.03 4.08
C GLN A 507 29.09 25.64 4.58
N HIS A 508 28.31 25.05 5.48
CA HIS A 508 28.57 23.71 6.03
C HIS A 508 28.14 22.60 5.07
N MET A 509 27.01 22.80 4.39
CA MET A 509 26.43 21.87 3.41
C MET A 509 26.26 22.56 2.04
N PRO A 510 27.35 22.76 1.28
CA PRO A 510 27.33 23.54 0.04
C PRO A 510 26.61 22.84 -1.11
N ARG A 511 26.59 21.50 -1.12
CA ARG A 511 25.94 20.68 -2.15
C ARG A 511 24.89 19.78 -1.51
N GLU A 512 23.97 19.31 -2.34
CA GLU A 512 23.02 18.27 -1.96
C GLU A 512 23.76 16.95 -1.74
N PHE A 513 23.57 16.34 -0.57
CA PHE A 513 24.18 15.05 -0.24
C PHE A 513 23.87 13.98 -1.29
N TRP A 514 22.61 13.87 -1.71
CA TRP A 514 22.18 12.89 -2.70
C TRP A 514 22.78 13.12 -4.09
N ARG A 515 23.04 14.38 -4.48
CA ARG A 515 23.71 14.68 -5.74
C ARG A 515 25.15 14.18 -5.71
N GLU A 516 25.85 14.39 -4.59
CA GLU A 516 27.21 13.87 -4.39
C GLU A 516 27.24 12.34 -4.43
N VAL A 517 26.28 11.66 -3.78
CA VAL A 517 26.14 10.20 -3.83
C VAL A 517 25.96 9.71 -5.27
N VAL A 518 25.03 10.30 -6.02
CA VAL A 518 24.76 9.93 -7.42
C VAL A 518 25.99 10.13 -8.30
N ASP A 519 26.68 11.27 -8.18
CA ASP A 519 27.89 11.57 -8.94
C ASP A 519 29.02 10.56 -8.66
N ARG A 520 29.26 10.26 -7.38
CA ARG A 520 30.30 9.31 -6.96
C ARG A 520 29.99 7.88 -7.41
N VAL A 521 28.73 7.44 -7.28
CA VAL A 521 28.30 6.12 -7.75
C VAL A 521 28.41 6.02 -9.26
N ALA A 522 28.03 7.06 -10.02
CA ALA A 522 28.16 7.04 -11.47
C ALA A 522 29.62 6.91 -11.94
N LEU A 523 30.57 7.44 -11.17
CA LEU A 523 32.01 7.33 -11.45
C LEU A 523 32.61 5.99 -11.02
N GLU A 524 32.28 5.53 -9.81
CA GLU A 524 32.94 4.37 -9.20
C GLU A 524 32.22 3.05 -9.49
N ASN A 525 30.88 3.07 -9.55
CA ASN A 525 30.01 1.90 -9.76
C ASN A 525 28.87 2.23 -10.74
N PRO A 526 29.16 2.49 -12.03
CA PRO A 526 28.17 2.93 -13.02
C PRO A 526 27.04 1.93 -13.26
N ASP A 527 27.24 0.65 -12.92
CA ASP A 527 26.22 -0.39 -13.02
C ASP A 527 25.24 -0.42 -11.85
N ALA A 528 25.48 0.29 -10.75
CA ALA A 528 24.56 0.35 -9.63
C ALA A 528 23.23 1.04 -10.02
N VAL A 529 22.16 0.67 -9.32
CA VAL A 529 20.85 1.34 -9.37
C VAL A 529 20.49 1.77 -7.96
N LEU A 530 20.24 3.07 -7.85
CA LEU A 530 19.93 3.74 -6.60
C LEU A 530 18.42 4.01 -6.53
N MET A 531 17.77 3.48 -5.51
CA MET A 531 16.32 3.60 -5.31
C MET A 531 16.04 4.41 -4.05
N ALA A 532 15.38 5.57 -4.19
CA ALA A 532 14.95 6.36 -3.05
C ALA A 532 13.52 6.04 -2.66
N GLU A 533 13.33 5.71 -1.38
CA GLU A 533 12.06 5.95 -0.73
C GLU A 533 11.96 7.46 -0.43
N ALA A 534 11.29 8.19 -1.32
CA ALA A 534 10.96 9.58 -1.11
C ALA A 534 9.44 9.76 -1.20
N PHE A 535 8.91 10.54 -0.26
CA PHE A 535 7.50 10.90 -0.19
C PHE A 535 7.38 12.43 -0.21
N TRP A 536 6.19 12.95 0.13
CA TRP A 536 5.92 14.39 0.28
C TRP A 536 6.05 15.20 -1.02
N LEU A 537 5.73 14.60 -2.16
CA LEU A 537 5.75 15.24 -3.48
C LEU A 537 7.16 15.65 -3.96
N MET A 538 8.19 15.04 -3.36
CA MET A 538 9.59 15.28 -3.68
C MET A 538 10.09 14.39 -4.83
N GLU A 539 9.26 13.49 -5.37
CA GLU A 539 9.63 12.53 -6.40
C GLU A 539 10.25 13.26 -7.60
N GLY A 540 9.62 14.34 -8.06
CA GLY A 540 10.15 15.18 -9.13
C GLY A 540 11.50 15.83 -8.80
N TYR A 541 11.73 16.20 -7.53
CA TYR A 541 12.99 16.77 -7.07
C TYR A 541 14.12 15.73 -7.05
N PHE A 542 13.84 14.53 -6.51
CA PHE A 542 14.78 13.41 -6.54
C PHE A 542 15.14 12.98 -7.96
N ILE A 543 14.16 13.01 -8.87
CA ILE A 543 14.33 12.62 -10.26
C ILE A 543 15.12 13.67 -11.07
N ASN A 544 14.75 14.95 -10.97
CA ASN A 544 15.26 16.00 -11.86
C ASN A 544 16.51 16.70 -11.31
N GLU A 545 16.53 16.99 -10.01
CA GLU A 545 17.60 17.79 -9.40
C GLU A 545 18.69 16.90 -8.79
N LEU A 546 18.28 15.86 -8.05
CA LEU A 546 19.24 14.97 -7.37
C LEU A 546 19.78 13.88 -8.31
N GLY A 547 19.02 13.47 -9.33
CA GLY A 547 19.42 12.47 -10.31
C GLY A 547 19.31 11.03 -9.83
N MET A 548 18.41 10.75 -8.89
CA MET A 548 18.17 9.39 -8.41
C MET A 548 17.67 8.48 -9.55
N HIS A 549 18.14 7.24 -9.59
CA HIS A 549 17.80 6.32 -10.68
C HIS A 549 16.34 5.84 -10.60
N ARG A 550 15.89 5.53 -9.38
CA ARG A 550 14.51 5.07 -9.10
C ARG A 550 13.95 5.78 -7.88
N VAL A 551 12.66 6.11 -7.89
CA VAL A 551 11.96 6.75 -6.77
C VAL A 551 10.60 6.11 -6.57
N TYR A 552 10.21 5.89 -5.31
CA TYR A 552 8.90 5.33 -4.96
C TYR A 552 7.75 6.16 -5.54
N ASN A 553 6.72 5.48 -6.01
CA ASN A 553 5.49 6.09 -6.51
C ASN A 553 4.29 5.61 -5.67
N SER A 554 4.15 6.16 -4.46
CA SER A 554 3.01 5.81 -3.59
C SER A 554 1.66 6.24 -4.21
N ALA A 555 1.67 7.23 -5.10
CA ALA A 555 0.47 7.63 -5.85
C ALA A 555 -0.07 6.51 -6.73
N PHE A 556 0.79 5.64 -7.29
CA PHE A 556 0.34 4.43 -8.00
C PHE A 556 -0.53 3.56 -7.09
N MET A 557 -0.04 3.28 -5.88
CA MET A 557 -0.73 2.43 -4.92
C MET A 557 -2.02 3.10 -4.41
N HIS A 558 -1.92 4.26 -3.79
CA HIS A 558 -3.06 4.89 -3.10
C HIS A 558 -4.18 5.29 -4.08
N LEU A 559 -3.84 5.93 -5.22
CA LEU A 559 -4.87 6.44 -6.13
C LEU A 559 -5.57 5.32 -6.89
N LEU A 560 -4.86 4.25 -7.28
CA LEU A 560 -5.50 3.10 -7.94
C LEU A 560 -6.31 2.25 -6.93
N ARG A 561 -5.83 2.13 -5.68
CA ARG A 561 -6.57 1.49 -4.57
C ARG A 561 -7.89 2.20 -4.32
N ASP A 562 -7.86 3.53 -4.25
CA ASP A 562 -9.01 4.36 -3.89
C ASP A 562 -9.88 4.75 -5.11
N GLU A 563 -9.50 4.29 -6.31
CA GLU A 563 -10.15 4.60 -7.61
C GLU A 563 -10.20 6.09 -7.96
N GLU A 564 -9.25 6.86 -7.43
CA GLU A 564 -8.97 8.26 -7.78
C GLU A 564 -8.24 8.35 -9.14
N ASN A 565 -8.81 7.69 -10.13
CA ASN A 565 -8.22 7.47 -11.44
C ASN A 565 -7.93 8.78 -12.17
N GLU A 566 -8.75 9.81 -11.96
CA GLU A 566 -8.58 11.15 -12.53
C GLU A 566 -7.28 11.80 -12.02
N ASN A 567 -7.04 11.74 -10.70
CA ASN A 567 -5.81 12.25 -10.10
C ASN A 567 -4.57 11.53 -10.66
N TYR A 568 -4.64 10.19 -10.77
CA TYR A 568 -3.51 9.42 -11.29
C TYR A 568 -3.28 9.65 -12.79
N GLN A 569 -4.34 9.75 -13.60
CA GLN A 569 -4.21 10.16 -15.01
C GLN A 569 -3.56 11.52 -15.15
N GLN A 570 -3.90 12.48 -14.28
CA GLN A 570 -3.26 13.79 -14.31
C GLN A 570 -1.76 13.72 -13.98
N ILE A 571 -1.33 12.85 -13.06
CA ILE A 571 0.11 12.61 -12.78
C ILE A 571 0.81 12.09 -14.04
N LEU A 572 0.21 11.12 -14.74
CA LEU A 572 0.77 10.58 -15.98
C LEU A 572 0.86 11.65 -17.07
N LYS A 573 -0.21 12.43 -17.27
CA LYS A 573 -0.24 13.55 -18.24
C LYS A 573 0.86 14.57 -17.90
N ASN A 574 0.98 14.98 -16.64
CA ASN A 574 2.02 15.93 -16.20
C ASN A 574 3.44 15.41 -16.46
N ALA A 575 3.70 14.12 -16.23
CA ALA A 575 4.98 13.50 -16.52
C ALA A 575 5.28 13.52 -18.03
N LEU A 576 4.32 13.09 -18.85
CA LEU A 576 4.44 13.02 -20.30
C LEU A 576 4.60 14.40 -20.98
N GLU A 577 3.94 15.43 -20.44
CA GLU A 577 4.05 16.82 -20.92
C GLU A 577 5.37 17.49 -20.52
N SER A 578 6.03 17.01 -19.45
CA SER A 578 7.31 17.55 -18.98
C SER A 578 8.50 16.78 -19.57
N ASP A 579 8.62 15.50 -19.24
CA ASP A 579 9.62 14.57 -19.78
C ASP A 579 9.12 13.12 -19.62
N PRO A 580 8.79 12.42 -20.72
CA PRO A 580 8.33 11.05 -20.68
C PRO A 580 9.27 10.09 -19.93
N GLU A 581 10.59 10.33 -19.92
CA GLU A 581 11.57 9.46 -19.24
C GLU A 581 11.38 9.41 -17.73
N ILE A 582 10.68 10.40 -17.13
CA ILE A 582 10.29 10.39 -15.72
C ILE A 582 9.49 9.12 -15.37
N LEU A 583 8.62 8.64 -16.26
CA LEU A 583 7.85 7.42 -16.01
C LEU A 583 8.75 6.20 -15.81
N GLY A 584 9.89 6.16 -16.49
CA GLY A 584 10.91 5.10 -16.35
C GLY A 584 11.63 5.09 -15.01
N LYS A 585 11.53 6.17 -14.22
CA LYS A 585 12.18 6.33 -12.92
C LYS A 585 11.28 5.95 -11.74
N PHE A 586 9.99 5.73 -11.96
CA PHE A 586 9.09 5.34 -10.86
C PHE A 586 9.27 3.89 -10.44
N VAL A 587 9.16 3.65 -9.14
CA VAL A 587 8.95 2.32 -8.56
C VAL A 587 7.49 2.21 -8.21
N ASN A 588 6.76 1.44 -9.01
CA ASN A 588 5.33 1.21 -8.81
C ASN A 588 5.17 -0.06 -7.96
N PHE A 589 4.23 -0.04 -7.02
CA PHE A 589 3.96 -1.17 -6.13
C PHE A 589 2.50 -1.17 -5.66
N LEU A 590 1.99 -2.32 -5.24
CA LEU A 590 0.67 -2.45 -4.58
C LEU A 590 0.79 -2.44 -3.06
N ASN A 591 1.97 -2.80 -2.54
CA ASN A 591 2.33 -2.64 -1.14
C ASN A 591 3.85 -2.61 -0.98
N ASN A 592 4.29 -2.14 0.17
CA ASN A 592 5.67 -2.22 0.65
C ASN A 592 5.63 -2.72 2.13
N PRO A 593 6.77 -2.87 2.84
CA PRO A 593 6.78 -3.34 4.23
C PRO A 593 6.05 -2.44 5.25
N ASP A 594 5.97 -1.15 4.97
CA ASP A 594 5.34 -0.14 5.83
C ASP A 594 3.85 0.06 5.53
N GLU A 595 3.38 -0.48 4.41
CA GLU A 595 2.00 -0.42 3.94
C GLU A 595 1.25 -1.71 4.26
N ARG A 596 -0.08 -1.64 4.21
CA ARG A 596 -0.91 -2.84 4.33
C ARG A 596 -0.68 -3.78 3.14
N THR A 597 -0.96 -5.07 3.33
CA THR A 597 -0.74 -6.09 2.29
C THR A 597 -1.58 -5.79 1.04
N ALA A 598 -1.09 -6.23 -0.13
CA ALA A 598 -1.84 -6.03 -1.37
C ALA A 598 -3.21 -6.72 -1.33
N SER A 599 -3.31 -7.88 -0.66
CA SER A 599 -4.58 -8.60 -0.45
C SER A 599 -5.60 -7.76 0.33
N ASP A 600 -5.19 -7.06 1.39
CA ASP A 600 -6.09 -6.16 2.12
C ASP A 600 -6.47 -4.92 1.29
N GLN A 601 -5.49 -4.32 0.61
CA GLN A 601 -5.70 -3.05 -0.08
C GLN A 601 -6.54 -3.18 -1.36
N PHE A 602 -6.28 -4.22 -2.16
CA PHE A 602 -6.82 -4.42 -3.51
C PHE A 602 -7.64 -5.71 -3.66
N GLY A 603 -7.86 -6.45 -2.56
CA GLY A 603 -8.51 -7.74 -2.60
C GLY A 603 -7.68 -8.79 -3.34
N ARG A 604 -8.36 -9.85 -3.77
CA ARG A 604 -7.76 -10.98 -4.54
C ARG A 604 -8.44 -11.23 -5.89
N GLY A 605 -9.36 -10.35 -6.28
CA GLY A 605 -10.22 -10.50 -7.46
C GLY A 605 -9.78 -9.68 -8.67
N ASP A 606 -10.75 -9.32 -9.51
CA ASP A 606 -10.47 -8.66 -10.80
C ASP A 606 -9.76 -7.31 -10.65
N LYS A 607 -10.10 -6.51 -9.63
CA LYS A 607 -9.41 -5.23 -9.37
C LYS A 607 -7.91 -5.44 -9.15
N TYR A 608 -7.56 -6.40 -8.30
CA TYR A 608 -6.16 -6.74 -8.01
C TYR A 608 -5.40 -7.06 -9.31
N PHE A 609 -5.97 -7.89 -10.20
CA PHE A 609 -5.35 -8.25 -11.46
C PHE A 609 -5.37 -7.14 -12.52
N ALA A 610 -6.35 -6.24 -12.49
CA ALA A 610 -6.37 -5.02 -13.29
C ALA A 610 -5.18 -4.12 -12.94
N VAL A 611 -4.96 -3.89 -11.64
CA VAL A 611 -3.83 -3.08 -11.15
C VAL A 611 -2.49 -3.79 -11.33
N CYS A 612 -2.43 -5.12 -11.17
CA CYS A 612 -1.23 -5.90 -11.51
C CYS A 612 -0.90 -5.81 -13.01
N THR A 613 -1.90 -5.76 -13.89
CA THR A 613 -1.67 -5.53 -15.32
C THR A 613 -0.99 -4.17 -15.51
N LEU A 614 -1.52 -3.10 -14.92
CA LEU A 614 -0.89 -1.78 -14.96
C LEU A 614 0.55 -1.79 -14.40
N LEU A 615 0.76 -2.49 -13.28
CA LEU A 615 2.07 -2.62 -12.65
C LEU A 615 3.10 -3.26 -13.60
N ALA A 616 2.73 -4.32 -14.31
CA ALA A 616 3.61 -5.01 -15.24
C ALA A 616 3.86 -4.23 -16.55
N THR A 617 2.88 -3.45 -17.02
CA THR A 617 2.88 -2.89 -18.37
C THR A 617 3.10 -1.38 -18.46
N MET A 618 3.19 -0.68 -17.33
CA MET A 618 3.68 0.70 -17.31
C MET A 618 5.23 0.77 -17.33
N PRO A 619 5.81 1.89 -17.81
CA PRO A 619 7.22 2.19 -17.60
C PRO A 619 7.56 2.30 -16.11
N GLY A 620 8.84 2.12 -15.77
CA GLY A 620 9.32 2.15 -14.38
C GLY A 620 9.75 0.78 -13.88
N MET A 621 9.84 0.61 -12.57
CA MET A 621 10.19 -0.67 -11.94
C MET A 621 8.98 -1.20 -11.16
N PRO A 622 8.37 -2.34 -11.56
CA PRO A 622 7.42 -3.02 -10.70
C PRO A 622 8.13 -3.62 -9.48
N MET A 623 7.58 -3.33 -8.30
CA MET A 623 7.96 -3.95 -7.04
C MET A 623 6.78 -4.72 -6.45
N LEU A 624 7.01 -5.99 -6.13
CA LEU A 624 6.06 -6.90 -5.49
C LEU A 624 6.39 -6.98 -4.00
N GLY A 625 5.39 -6.81 -3.14
CA GLY A 625 5.58 -6.87 -1.69
C GLY A 625 5.75 -8.31 -1.17
N HIS A 626 6.22 -8.42 0.08
CA HIS A 626 6.29 -9.73 0.76
C HIS A 626 4.87 -10.31 0.85
N GLY A 627 4.72 -11.57 0.42
CA GLY A 627 3.46 -12.31 0.52
C GLY A 627 2.42 -11.96 -0.54
N GLN A 628 2.68 -10.98 -1.41
CA GLN A 628 1.72 -10.53 -2.43
C GLN A 628 1.30 -11.65 -3.38
N ILE A 629 2.25 -12.47 -3.84
CA ILE A 629 1.95 -13.59 -4.76
C ILE A 629 1.25 -14.72 -4.01
N GLU A 630 1.75 -15.03 -2.82
CA GLU A 630 1.26 -16.10 -1.97
C GLU A 630 -0.12 -15.80 -1.38
N GLY A 631 -0.51 -14.52 -1.34
CA GLY A 631 -1.76 -14.05 -0.78
C GLY A 631 -1.73 -13.86 0.73
N PHE A 632 -0.56 -13.71 1.34
CA PHE A 632 -0.45 -13.48 2.78
C PHE A 632 -1.05 -12.12 3.19
N GLU A 633 -1.74 -12.13 4.31
CA GLU A 633 -2.42 -10.98 4.91
C GLU A 633 -1.63 -10.41 6.09
N GLU A 634 -0.71 -11.18 6.70
CA GLU A 634 0.14 -10.69 7.77
C GLU A 634 1.12 -9.62 7.26
N ARG A 635 1.11 -8.46 7.91
CA ARG A 635 2.07 -7.38 7.67
C ARG A 635 3.28 -7.54 8.58
N TYR A 636 4.47 -7.60 7.97
CA TYR A 636 5.73 -7.69 8.69
C TYR A 636 6.40 -6.33 8.79
N GLY A 637 6.40 -5.76 10.00
CA GLY A 637 7.23 -4.60 10.32
C GLY A 637 8.72 -4.94 10.37
N MET A 638 9.54 -3.95 10.74
CA MET A 638 11.00 -4.06 10.77
C MET A 638 11.55 -4.97 11.88
N ASP A 639 10.69 -5.48 12.76
CA ASP A 639 11.07 -6.16 14.01
C ASP A 639 10.57 -7.60 14.15
N PHE A 640 10.20 -8.20 13.02
CA PHE A 640 9.78 -9.59 12.94
C PHE A 640 10.95 -10.51 12.58
N LEU A 641 11.06 -11.63 13.32
CA LEU A 641 11.95 -12.75 12.98
C LEU A 641 11.19 -13.97 12.43
N THR A 642 9.94 -14.12 12.84
CA THR A 642 9.08 -15.25 12.50
C THR A 642 7.69 -14.73 12.16
N PRO A 643 6.95 -15.39 11.26
CA PRO A 643 5.55 -15.07 11.06
C PRO A 643 4.75 -15.44 12.31
N LEU A 644 3.82 -14.56 12.74
CA LEU A 644 2.93 -14.83 13.87
C LEU A 644 1.75 -15.68 13.42
N TRP A 645 1.37 -15.59 12.15
CA TRP A 645 0.28 -16.35 11.57
C TRP A 645 0.84 -17.58 10.85
N ASP A 646 0.06 -18.66 10.84
CA ASP A 646 0.37 -19.86 10.07
C ASP A 646 -0.37 -19.84 8.74
N GLU A 647 -0.04 -18.83 7.92
CA GLU A 647 -0.65 -18.65 6.62
C GLU A 647 -0.14 -19.69 5.62
N GLN A 648 -1.05 -20.16 4.76
CA GLN A 648 -0.74 -21.08 3.67
C GLN A 648 -0.81 -20.34 2.33
N GLU A 649 0.03 -20.73 1.38
CA GLU A 649 -0.01 -20.18 0.02
C GLU A 649 -1.40 -20.39 -0.60
N ASN A 650 -2.01 -19.32 -1.12
CA ASN A 650 -3.27 -19.40 -1.83
C ASN A 650 -3.02 -19.91 -3.27
N VAL A 651 -3.20 -21.22 -3.47
CA VAL A 651 -2.94 -21.91 -4.74
C VAL A 651 -3.74 -21.31 -5.90
N GLU A 652 -5.01 -20.94 -5.68
CA GLU A 652 -5.83 -20.36 -6.75
C GLU A 652 -5.35 -18.96 -7.12
N LEU A 653 -4.97 -18.14 -6.14
CA LEU A 653 -4.41 -16.82 -6.40
C LEU A 653 -3.10 -16.94 -7.19
N ILE A 654 -2.21 -17.87 -6.83
CA ILE A 654 -0.98 -18.15 -7.58
C ILE A 654 -1.31 -18.57 -9.02
N ARG A 655 -2.29 -19.45 -9.22
CA ARG A 655 -2.74 -19.86 -10.56
C ARG A 655 -3.26 -18.68 -11.39
N GLN A 656 -3.96 -17.74 -10.76
CA GLN A 656 -4.40 -16.52 -11.43
C GLN A 656 -3.22 -15.60 -11.78
N HIS A 657 -2.18 -15.51 -10.94
CA HIS A 657 -0.94 -14.81 -11.30
C HIS A 657 -0.22 -15.46 -12.50
N GLU A 658 -0.13 -16.79 -12.53
CA GLU A 658 0.45 -17.54 -13.65
C GLU A 658 -0.29 -17.28 -14.97
N LYS A 659 -1.62 -17.10 -14.90
CA LYS A 659 -2.45 -16.79 -16.05
C LYS A 659 -2.36 -15.32 -16.47
N TRP A 660 -2.47 -14.39 -15.52
CA TRP A 660 -2.75 -12.98 -15.84
C TRP A 660 -1.57 -12.03 -15.67
N PHE A 661 -0.59 -12.36 -14.83
CA PHE A 661 0.46 -11.43 -14.41
C PHE A 661 1.87 -11.87 -14.84
N PHE A 662 2.30 -13.09 -14.51
CA PHE A 662 3.65 -13.58 -14.82
C PHE A 662 4.00 -13.60 -16.31
N PRO A 663 3.06 -13.87 -17.25
CA PRO A 663 3.35 -13.71 -18.67
C PRO A 663 3.79 -12.29 -19.04
N LEU A 664 3.22 -11.28 -18.39
CA LEU A 664 3.56 -9.87 -18.62
C LEU A 664 4.92 -9.50 -18.00
N LEU A 665 5.23 -10.03 -16.81
CA LEU A 665 6.54 -9.84 -16.18
C LEU A 665 7.67 -10.47 -17.00
N ARG A 666 7.47 -11.67 -17.55
CA ARG A 666 8.43 -12.30 -18.49
C ARG A 666 8.63 -11.46 -19.76
N MET A 667 7.64 -10.66 -20.12
CA MET A 667 7.69 -9.72 -21.24
C MET A 667 8.07 -8.31 -20.82
N ARG A 668 8.69 -8.11 -19.63
CA ARG A 668 8.99 -6.77 -19.07
C ARG A 668 9.64 -5.81 -20.07
N ALA A 669 10.57 -6.31 -20.89
CA ALA A 669 11.25 -5.53 -21.93
C ALA A 669 10.32 -4.87 -22.96
N CYS A 670 9.12 -5.44 -23.14
CA CYS A 670 8.11 -4.91 -24.05
C CYS A 670 7.44 -3.64 -23.52
N PHE A 671 7.55 -3.36 -22.22
CA PHE A 671 6.76 -2.34 -21.52
C PHE A 671 7.61 -1.35 -20.72
N SER A 672 8.93 -1.53 -20.65
CA SER A 672 9.79 -0.78 -19.72
C SER A 672 10.25 0.57 -20.27
N ASN A 673 10.19 0.75 -21.58
CA ASN A 673 10.78 1.90 -22.24
C ASN A 673 9.81 3.08 -22.31
N ALA A 674 10.06 4.10 -21.50
CA ALA A 674 9.24 5.29 -21.38
C ALA A 674 9.20 6.14 -22.68
N SER A 675 10.30 6.25 -23.42
CA SER A 675 10.34 6.95 -24.73
C SER A 675 9.37 6.41 -25.79
N THR A 676 8.94 5.16 -25.65
CA THR A 676 8.03 4.49 -26.59
C THR A 676 6.62 4.30 -26.03
N PHE A 677 6.35 4.81 -24.84
CA PHE A 677 5.05 4.76 -24.20
C PHE A 677 4.15 5.89 -24.72
N CYS A 678 2.92 5.57 -25.11
CA CYS A 678 1.94 6.54 -25.59
C CYS A 678 0.60 6.32 -24.89
N LEU A 679 0.20 7.26 -24.02
CA LEU A 679 -1.10 7.25 -23.36
C LEU A 679 -2.17 7.87 -24.27
N PHE A 680 -3.35 7.28 -24.34
CA PHE A 680 -4.49 7.78 -25.10
C PHE A 680 -5.48 8.56 -24.23
N GLU A 681 -6.09 9.60 -24.82
CA GLU A 681 -7.26 10.24 -24.23
C GLU A 681 -8.49 9.39 -24.58
N VAL A 682 -9.15 8.84 -23.55
CA VAL A 682 -10.32 7.98 -23.71
C VAL A 682 -11.59 8.79 -23.48
N LEU A 683 -12.52 8.69 -24.42
CA LEU A 683 -13.75 9.49 -24.45
C LEU A 683 -14.99 8.58 -24.52
N ASP A 684 -16.09 8.99 -23.90
CA ASP A 684 -17.39 8.37 -24.13
C ASP A 684 -18.05 8.84 -25.43
N GLU A 685 -19.24 8.33 -25.74
CA GLU A 685 -20.03 8.73 -26.92
C GLU A 685 -20.40 10.23 -26.96
N LYS A 686 -20.23 10.96 -25.84
CA LYS A 686 -20.52 12.39 -25.71
C LYS A 686 -19.23 13.22 -25.66
N GLU A 687 -18.09 12.64 -26.07
CA GLU A 687 -16.78 13.29 -26.06
C GLU A 687 -16.30 13.71 -24.66
N ARG A 688 -16.75 13.01 -23.60
CA ARG A 688 -16.33 13.30 -22.22
C ARG A 688 -15.21 12.36 -21.79
N PRO A 689 -14.14 12.87 -21.16
CA PRO A 689 -13.05 12.05 -20.65
C PRO A 689 -13.53 10.92 -19.72
N GLN A 690 -12.97 9.72 -19.91
CA GLN A 690 -13.20 8.54 -19.08
C GLN A 690 -11.91 8.19 -18.31
N PRO A 691 -11.61 8.89 -17.20
CA PRO A 691 -10.35 8.70 -16.47
C PRO A 691 -10.19 7.28 -15.90
N HIS A 692 -11.29 6.53 -15.75
CA HIS A 692 -11.30 5.15 -15.28
C HIS A 692 -10.68 4.15 -16.26
N ILE A 693 -10.53 4.53 -17.54
CA ILE A 693 -9.93 3.67 -18.56
C ILE A 693 -8.51 4.13 -18.84
N TYR A 694 -7.55 3.27 -18.55
CA TYR A 694 -6.16 3.42 -18.97
C TYR A 694 -5.97 2.72 -20.30
N ALA A 695 -5.80 3.48 -21.38
CA ALA A 695 -5.48 2.97 -22.70
C ALA A 695 -4.12 3.51 -23.15
N TYR A 696 -3.15 2.64 -23.42
CA TYR A 696 -1.82 3.07 -23.87
C TYR A 696 -1.15 2.05 -24.78
N LEU A 697 -0.25 2.55 -25.63
CA LEU A 697 0.57 1.76 -26.54
C LEU A 697 2.01 1.72 -26.04
N ASN A 698 2.59 0.52 -26.00
CA ASN A 698 4.02 0.32 -25.85
C ASN A 698 4.60 -0.23 -27.16
N ARG A 699 5.83 0.17 -27.48
CA ARG A 699 6.57 -0.37 -28.62
C ARG A 699 7.88 -0.99 -28.17
N HIS A 700 8.14 -2.20 -28.65
CA HIS A 700 9.42 -2.86 -28.46
C HIS A 700 9.91 -3.39 -29.80
N GLN A 701 11.00 -2.82 -30.29
CA GLN A 701 11.48 -3.05 -31.66
C GLN A 701 10.34 -2.74 -32.67
N ASP A 702 9.93 -3.73 -33.47
CA ASP A 702 8.84 -3.63 -34.46
C ASP A 702 7.50 -4.20 -33.95
N ARG A 703 7.41 -4.50 -32.65
CA ARG A 703 6.20 -5.04 -32.01
C ARG A 703 5.47 -3.97 -31.22
N PHE A 704 4.15 -4.02 -31.27
CA PHE A 704 3.26 -3.01 -30.70
C PHE A 704 2.27 -3.68 -29.75
N PHE A 705 2.20 -3.17 -28.52
CA PHE A 705 1.35 -3.71 -27.46
C PHE A 705 0.38 -2.65 -26.97
N LEU A 706 -0.90 -2.84 -27.28
CA LEU A 706 -1.99 -2.02 -26.76
C LEU A 706 -2.46 -2.59 -25.43
N VAL A 707 -2.45 -1.76 -24.39
CA VAL A 707 -2.99 -2.10 -23.08
C VAL A 707 -4.24 -1.27 -22.83
N VAL A 708 -5.32 -1.93 -22.43
CA VAL A 708 -6.58 -1.27 -22.06
C VAL A 708 -7.08 -1.85 -20.75
N VAL A 709 -7.18 -1.02 -19.71
CA VAL A 709 -7.61 -1.43 -18.37
C VAL A 709 -8.71 -0.51 -17.88
N ASN A 710 -9.84 -1.10 -17.48
CA ASN A 710 -10.89 -0.41 -16.73
C ASN A 710 -10.59 -0.53 -15.23
N ASN A 711 -10.07 0.50 -14.58
CA ASN A 711 -9.91 0.50 -13.11
C ASN A 711 -11.15 1.06 -12.41
N SER A 712 -12.30 0.44 -12.66
CA SER A 712 -13.54 0.74 -11.95
C SER A 712 -14.49 -0.46 -11.92
N PHE A 713 -15.42 -0.42 -10.96
CA PHE A 713 -16.48 -1.42 -10.84
C PHE A 713 -17.61 -1.28 -11.89
N ARG A 714 -17.51 -0.34 -12.84
CA ARG A 714 -18.57 -0.07 -13.82
C ARG A 714 -18.22 -0.64 -15.18
N SER A 715 -19.22 -1.08 -15.93
CA SER A 715 -19.05 -1.28 -17.37
C SER A 715 -18.93 0.09 -18.06
N ILE A 716 -17.97 0.25 -18.96
CA ILE A 716 -17.71 1.50 -19.67
C ILE A 716 -17.62 1.22 -21.17
N HIS A 717 -18.50 1.88 -21.91
CA HIS A 717 -18.41 1.98 -23.36
C HIS A 717 -17.70 3.29 -23.72
N ALA A 718 -16.59 3.19 -24.43
CA ALA A 718 -15.74 4.33 -24.75
C ALA A 718 -14.91 4.06 -26.01
N HIS A 719 -14.25 5.11 -26.49
CA HIS A 719 -13.36 5.05 -27.62
C HIS A 719 -12.11 5.91 -27.39
N PHE A 720 -11.06 5.66 -28.16
CA PHE A 720 -9.91 6.56 -28.25
C PHE A 720 -9.35 6.60 -29.67
N GLN A 721 -8.76 7.73 -30.03
CA GLN A 721 -8.09 7.93 -31.32
C GLN A 721 -6.74 8.63 -31.15
N HIS A 722 -6.69 9.63 -30.26
CA HIS A 722 -5.54 10.51 -30.08
C HIS A 722 -4.81 10.22 -28.77
N THR A 723 -3.48 10.30 -28.82
CA THR A 723 -2.67 10.32 -27.59
C THR A 723 -2.96 11.59 -26.80
N VAL A 724 -2.70 11.54 -25.49
CA VAL A 724 -2.52 12.76 -24.69
C VAL A 724 -1.33 13.57 -25.25
N SER A 725 -1.25 14.84 -24.85
CA SER A 725 -0.11 15.69 -25.19
C SER A 725 1.18 15.14 -24.60
N THR A 726 2.21 14.97 -25.43
CA THR A 726 3.54 14.51 -25.01
C THR A 726 4.62 15.50 -25.44
N ALA A 727 5.64 15.70 -24.62
CA ALA A 727 6.79 16.52 -24.98
C ALA A 727 7.61 15.82 -26.08
N ALA A 728 7.57 16.33 -27.31
CA ALA A 728 8.43 15.83 -28.40
C ALA A 728 9.84 16.45 -28.34
N LYS A 729 9.92 17.68 -27.81
CA LYS A 729 11.10 18.48 -27.43
C LYS A 729 10.65 19.46 -26.34
N PRO A 730 11.56 20.05 -25.53
CA PRO A 730 11.17 21.09 -24.57
C PRO A 730 10.35 22.20 -25.24
N GLY A 731 9.10 22.39 -24.81
CA GLY A 731 8.20 23.42 -25.33
C GLY A 731 7.41 23.08 -26.61
N ASN A 732 7.46 21.86 -27.14
CA ASN A 732 6.65 21.45 -28.30
C ASN A 732 5.86 20.16 -28.00
N LEU A 733 4.58 20.33 -27.64
CA LEU A 733 3.65 19.24 -27.36
C LEU A 733 3.10 18.67 -28.67
N LYS A 734 3.06 17.34 -28.77
CA LYS A 734 2.43 16.65 -29.91
C LYS A 734 1.43 15.62 -29.43
N MET A 735 0.28 15.61 -30.10
CA MET A 735 -0.66 14.50 -30.09
C MET A 735 -0.46 13.70 -31.38
N ARG A 736 -0.68 12.39 -31.32
CA ARG A 736 -0.65 11.51 -32.49
C ARG A 736 -1.88 10.62 -32.50
N THR A 737 -2.30 10.20 -33.68
CA THR A 737 -3.35 9.18 -33.79
C THR A 737 -2.76 7.78 -33.62
N LEU A 738 -3.60 6.80 -33.27
CA LEU A 738 -3.18 5.39 -33.27
C LEU A 738 -2.62 4.96 -34.64
N ALA A 739 -3.22 5.43 -35.74
CA ALA A 739 -2.78 5.11 -37.10
C ALA A 739 -1.36 5.64 -37.39
N GLU A 740 -1.03 6.85 -36.92
CA GLU A 740 0.31 7.45 -37.07
C GLU A 740 1.39 6.74 -36.25
N LEU A 741 1.00 6.05 -35.17
CA LEU A 741 1.93 5.31 -34.31
C LEU A 741 2.29 3.92 -34.87
N LEU A 742 1.42 3.36 -35.70
CA LEU A 742 1.58 2.03 -36.29
C LEU A 742 2.37 2.09 -37.60
N PRO A 743 3.02 0.98 -38.02
CA PRO A 743 3.63 0.91 -39.33
C PRO A 743 2.55 0.99 -40.41
N ALA A 744 2.91 1.52 -41.59
CA ALA A 744 1.99 1.65 -42.70
C ALA A 744 1.33 0.29 -43.04
N PRO A 745 0.02 0.27 -43.32
CA PRO A 745 -0.68 -0.97 -43.65
C PRO A 745 -0.15 -1.54 -44.98
N PRO A 746 -0.11 -2.88 -45.13
CA PRO A 746 0.38 -3.52 -46.36
C PRO A 746 -0.53 -3.28 -47.58
N ALA A 747 -1.80 -2.95 -47.35
CA ALA A 747 -2.80 -2.62 -48.37
C ALA A 747 -3.90 -1.73 -47.79
N GLU A 748 -4.67 -1.04 -48.63
CA GLU A 748 -5.76 -0.15 -48.19
C GLU A 748 -6.91 -0.87 -47.47
N ASN A 749 -7.06 -2.18 -47.67
CA ASN A 749 -8.07 -3.04 -47.06
C ASN A 749 -7.48 -3.95 -45.96
N ALA A 750 -6.29 -3.63 -45.44
CA ALA A 750 -5.66 -4.39 -44.38
C ALA A 750 -6.50 -4.38 -43.10
N LEU A 751 -6.45 -5.50 -42.37
CA LEU A 751 -7.07 -5.65 -41.07
C LEU A 751 -6.00 -5.56 -39.99
N LEU A 752 -6.24 -4.74 -38.97
CA LEU A 752 -5.42 -4.74 -37.76
C LEU A 752 -5.96 -5.82 -36.82
N GLN A 753 -5.17 -6.86 -36.60
CA GLN A 753 -5.48 -7.91 -35.64
C GLN A 753 -4.96 -7.51 -34.26
N CYS A 754 -5.85 -7.44 -33.27
CA CYS A 754 -5.53 -7.33 -31.86
C CYS A 754 -5.54 -8.74 -31.26
N GLN A 755 -4.38 -9.27 -30.87
CA GLN A 755 -4.28 -10.59 -30.24
C GLN A 755 -3.95 -10.44 -28.76
N GLU A 756 -4.86 -10.84 -27.87
CA GLU A 756 -4.63 -10.81 -26.42
C GLU A 756 -3.54 -11.81 -26.04
N VAL A 757 -2.50 -11.31 -25.37
CA VAL A 757 -1.25 -12.03 -25.15
C VAL A 757 -1.40 -13.24 -24.22
N ARG A 758 -2.37 -13.23 -23.30
CA ARG A 758 -2.51 -14.22 -22.23
C ARG A 758 -3.55 -15.29 -22.55
N SER A 759 -4.66 -14.89 -23.13
CA SER A 759 -5.80 -15.73 -23.51
C SER A 759 -5.74 -16.19 -24.97
N GLY A 760 -4.98 -15.51 -25.83
CA GLY A 760 -4.88 -15.80 -27.26
C GLY A 760 -6.09 -15.36 -28.07
N HIS A 761 -7.10 -14.73 -27.45
CA HIS A 761 -8.28 -14.22 -28.14
C HIS A 761 -7.91 -13.14 -29.16
N ARG A 762 -8.66 -13.07 -30.27
CA ARG A 762 -8.34 -12.19 -31.40
C ARG A 762 -9.55 -11.36 -31.80
N TRP A 763 -9.32 -10.06 -31.98
CA TRP A 763 -10.25 -9.13 -32.62
C TRP A 763 -9.61 -8.55 -33.87
N THR A 764 -10.43 -8.13 -34.84
CA THR A 764 -9.94 -7.52 -36.08
C THR A 764 -10.66 -6.22 -36.34
N PHE A 765 -9.90 -5.18 -36.66
CA PHE A 765 -10.42 -3.85 -36.97
C PHE A 765 -10.05 -3.48 -38.40
N GLN A 766 -10.97 -2.86 -39.14
CA GLN A 766 -10.67 -2.35 -40.47
C GLN A 766 -9.85 -1.06 -40.35
N TYR A 767 -8.73 -0.96 -41.08
CA TYR A 767 -7.85 0.21 -41.02
C TYR A 767 -8.59 1.53 -41.31
N ARG A 768 -9.45 1.56 -42.34
CA ARG A 768 -10.23 2.75 -42.72
C ARG A 768 -11.22 3.20 -41.65
N GLU A 769 -11.70 2.29 -40.81
CA GLU A 769 -12.58 2.63 -39.68
C GLU A 769 -11.75 3.18 -38.52
N LEU A 770 -10.62 2.52 -38.19
CA LEU A 770 -9.68 3.00 -37.17
C LEU A 770 -9.18 4.42 -37.44
N GLU A 771 -8.88 4.74 -38.71
CA GLU A 771 -8.42 6.07 -39.12
C GLU A 771 -9.49 7.15 -38.88
N LYS A 772 -10.77 6.80 -39.06
CA LYS A 772 -11.89 7.75 -38.94
C LYS A 772 -12.42 7.92 -37.52
N THR A 773 -12.62 6.81 -36.81
CA THR A 773 -13.36 6.78 -35.54
C THR A 773 -12.52 6.27 -34.37
N GLY A 774 -11.25 5.91 -34.60
CA GLY A 774 -10.40 5.30 -33.57
C GLY A 774 -10.85 3.89 -33.19
N MET A 775 -10.42 3.43 -32.02
CA MET A 775 -10.83 2.14 -31.44
C MET A 775 -11.98 2.34 -30.45
N VAL A 776 -13.05 1.57 -30.63
CA VAL A 776 -14.22 1.53 -29.75
C VAL A 776 -14.20 0.23 -28.94
N PHE A 777 -14.57 0.29 -27.66
CA PHE A 777 -14.64 -0.87 -26.78
C PHE A 777 -15.80 -0.76 -25.78
N ASN A 778 -16.25 -1.92 -25.33
CA ASN A 778 -17.13 -2.06 -24.18
C ASN A 778 -16.41 -2.92 -23.14
N LEU A 779 -15.94 -2.27 -22.07
CA LEU A 779 -15.17 -2.93 -21.01
C LEU A 779 -16.07 -3.23 -19.82
N LYS A 780 -16.06 -4.49 -19.40
CA LYS A 780 -16.66 -4.94 -18.13
C LYS A 780 -15.92 -4.34 -16.93
N PRO A 781 -16.51 -4.37 -15.72
CA PRO A 781 -15.83 -3.96 -14.50
C PRO A 781 -14.46 -4.63 -14.39
N TYR A 782 -13.42 -3.86 -14.06
CA TYR A 782 -12.05 -4.34 -13.88
C TYR A 782 -11.44 -5.10 -15.07
N GLN A 783 -12.05 -5.05 -16.26
CA GLN A 783 -11.53 -5.75 -17.43
C GLN A 783 -10.19 -5.16 -17.86
N HIS A 784 -9.22 -6.04 -18.08
CA HIS A 784 -7.86 -5.69 -18.46
C HIS A 784 -7.40 -6.51 -19.67
N LEU A 785 -6.98 -5.83 -20.75
CA LEU A 785 -6.56 -6.43 -22.01
C LEU A 785 -5.13 -5.98 -22.34
N VAL A 786 -4.29 -6.93 -22.77
CA VAL A 786 -2.95 -6.65 -23.31
C VAL A 786 -2.87 -7.32 -24.66
N CYS A 787 -2.93 -6.53 -25.72
CA CYS A 787 -3.05 -6.99 -27.10
C CYS A 787 -1.79 -6.66 -27.89
N GLU A 788 -1.21 -7.67 -28.54
CA GLU A 788 -0.24 -7.43 -29.61
C GLU A 788 -0.98 -7.05 -30.90
N LEU A 789 -0.54 -5.98 -31.54
CA LEU A 789 -1.13 -5.44 -32.77
C LEU A 789 -0.36 -5.93 -33.99
N ILE A 790 -1.04 -6.61 -34.91
CA ILE A 790 -0.43 -7.26 -36.08
C ILE A 790 -1.25 -6.95 -37.34
N TRP A 791 -0.59 -6.50 -38.41
CA TRP A 791 -1.24 -6.37 -39.72
C TRP A 791 -1.52 -7.72 -40.36
N LYS A 792 -2.73 -7.88 -40.90
CA LYS A 792 -3.15 -9.03 -41.70
C LYS A 792 -3.73 -8.58 -43.05
N GLU A 793 -3.36 -9.30 -44.10
CA GLU A 793 -4.04 -9.21 -45.38
C GLU A 793 -5.42 -9.88 -45.28
N LYS A 794 -6.44 -9.26 -45.89
CA LYS A 794 -7.79 -9.82 -45.94
C LYS A 794 -7.78 -11.07 -46.84
N GLN A 795 -7.70 -12.27 -46.25
CA GLN A 795 -7.97 -13.51 -46.98
C GLN A 795 -9.48 -13.62 -47.26
N GLY A 796 -9.84 -14.00 -48.49
CA GLY A 796 -11.17 -13.83 -49.10
C GLY A 796 -12.39 -14.17 -48.22
N ASP A 797 -13.40 -13.31 -48.34
CA ASP A 797 -14.84 -13.34 -48.00
C ASP A 797 -15.48 -14.45 -47.13
N ASN A 798 -14.79 -15.06 -46.15
CA ASN A 798 -15.45 -16.07 -45.30
C ASN A 798 -15.02 -16.15 -43.82
N VAL A 799 -14.49 -15.08 -43.23
CA VAL A 799 -14.31 -15.01 -41.77
C VAL A 799 -15.35 -14.05 -41.19
N PRO A 800 -16.25 -14.49 -40.29
CA PRO A 800 -17.19 -13.59 -39.62
C PRO A 800 -16.38 -12.58 -38.79
N ILE A 801 -16.60 -11.30 -39.06
CA ILE A 801 -16.11 -10.20 -38.22
C ILE A 801 -16.98 -10.23 -36.96
N SER A 802 -16.45 -10.67 -35.81
CA SER A 802 -17.11 -10.39 -34.54
C SER A 802 -16.80 -8.95 -34.16
N HIS A 803 -17.83 -8.10 -34.19
CA HIS A 803 -17.78 -6.74 -33.68
C HIS A 803 -17.59 -6.70 -32.16
#